data_AF-A0A2T0QCI3-F1
#
_entry.id   AF-A0A2T0QCI3-F1
#
_cell.length_a   1.000
_cell.length_b   1.000
_cell.length_c   1.000
_cell.angle_alpha   90.00
_cell.angle_beta   90.00
_cell.angle_gamma   90.00
#
_symmetry.space_group_name_H-M   'P 1'
#
loop_
_entity.id
_entity.type
_entity.pdbx_description
1 polymer ?
#
loop_
_entity_poly.entity_id
_entity_poly.type
_entity_poly.pdbx_seq_one_letter_code
_entity_poly.pdbx_strand_id
1 'polypeptide(L)'
;MSYLRVEVPEIPERRSEIVPARIARKVAPLFGVDWEGSPHGMTWVSDFAQITLNEIARGAPRLSKEEEQARQRFVEATDGTDPSPFAEHTQDGLSVLGDPTSEQGQVVGRGVHADGQLRLEIANATLNKYGPDTKAAVVLSGANVLFSKITEDIGVALHYLRKTESGAALDSEVQVAAHAALLLFAYRAQPALFVAASQAREVQHALTATPFDIGGIGELPLARCELSGVTAPAANRRGRGRQRGGAAAKDTMQPATFEVVDDTIEELDLQFVHPTAGPQTEAGRHDGNQPDPALSRRTLAGLLIRTILRLGRADSRLGLLRVHEHAPGRRRLEVFVTSLRFINDYLRQAQPLLDQELRRQVSDGDAEEAARLAARFAPRLLPKLPATAELERMRVQTRQTVLAALYMAARYVQQDRDLRRLLDVHQGVAAAELPATAAYALRLRDLAEKLLPEDDPVRAEITAHAAIGVIRFGQDRAGKTGELAEEVRTLRATDERVLELVRAGAMDVGTGLDLLSRIAIAVNAVHVMQRTAPDPALPPAEELSALLRERWDHFNAELASFSHDDQRLDYYRHNYAGFLAALTDSENDLRAALRLFREKVLPERWTYYQEAEWYIGWRLSAQVAIRAGVALAALLAERGAADLKDELTALHDLLVQVESDPQTLQSVRSDGAVSIGVVIAAESLALGHLALLEARAAGTLAEPIREDVVGPERLDQLLDLIERYVGERDGAGSDGASAWAAHRRRALEGYRARRAALA
;
A
#
# COMPACT_ATOMS: atom_id res chain seq x y z
N MET A 1 -8.89 -7.60 -15.58
CA MET A 1 -9.93 -7.27 -14.61
C MET A 1 -9.27 -6.94 -13.29
N SER A 2 -9.68 -5.86 -12.61
CA SER A 2 -9.27 -5.57 -11.23
C SER A 2 -10.19 -6.29 -10.23
N TYR A 3 -9.75 -6.44 -8.98
CA TYR A 3 -10.47 -7.02 -7.82
C TYR A 3 -11.94 -6.62 -7.72
N LEU A 4 -12.21 -5.33 -7.95
CA LEU A 4 -13.52 -4.72 -7.78
C LEU A 4 -13.87 -3.97 -9.06
N ARG A 5 -14.39 -4.68 -10.06
CA ARG A 5 -14.70 -4.07 -11.35
C ARG A 5 -15.93 -3.15 -11.22
N VAL A 6 -15.76 -1.91 -11.66
CA VAL A 6 -16.88 -0.99 -11.90
C VAL A 6 -17.66 -1.47 -13.11
N GLU A 7 -18.98 -1.51 -12.99
CA GLU A 7 -19.87 -1.88 -14.07
C GLU A 7 -20.63 -0.68 -14.59
N VAL A 8 -20.60 -0.50 -15.91
CA VAL A 8 -21.42 0.52 -16.57
C VAL A 8 -22.83 -0.04 -16.75
N PRO A 9 -23.86 0.58 -16.16
CA PRO A 9 -25.20 0.01 -16.16
C PRO A 9 -25.85 0.04 -17.55
N GLU A 10 -26.74 -0.91 -17.79
CA GLU A 10 -27.77 -0.76 -18.82
C GLU A 10 -28.73 0.37 -18.43
N ILE A 11 -29.45 0.91 -19.42
CA ILE A 11 -30.45 1.94 -19.14
C ILE A 11 -31.72 1.23 -18.63
N PRO A 12 -32.12 1.42 -17.37
CA PRO A 12 -33.27 0.71 -16.82
C PRO A 12 -34.59 1.26 -17.38
N GLU A 13 -35.66 0.48 -17.30
CA GLU A 13 -37.00 0.93 -17.72
C GLU A 13 -37.62 1.94 -16.74
N ARG A 14 -37.20 1.89 -15.46
CA ARG A 14 -37.73 2.75 -14.40
C ARG A 14 -37.27 4.19 -14.61
N ARG A 15 -38.23 5.09 -14.85
CA ARG A 15 -37.99 6.50 -15.17
C ARG A 15 -37.07 7.24 -14.20
N SER A 16 -37.14 6.92 -12.90
CA SER A 16 -36.30 7.54 -11.87
C SER A 16 -34.82 7.15 -11.96
N GLU A 17 -34.51 6.01 -12.57
CA GLU A 17 -33.15 5.45 -12.65
C GLU A 17 -32.49 5.72 -14.02
N ILE A 18 -33.28 6.10 -15.03
CA ILE A 18 -32.80 6.40 -16.39
C ILE A 18 -31.73 7.50 -16.41
N VAL A 19 -31.99 8.63 -15.74
CA VAL A 19 -31.06 9.78 -15.81
C VAL A 19 -29.73 9.49 -15.12
N PRO A 20 -29.69 8.95 -13.88
CA PRO A 20 -28.43 8.51 -13.27
C PRO A 20 -27.66 7.49 -14.11
N ALA A 21 -28.34 6.49 -14.69
CA ALA A 21 -27.70 5.52 -15.57
C ALA A 21 -27.11 6.16 -16.84
N ARG A 22 -27.82 7.13 -17.44
CA ARG A 22 -27.29 7.91 -18.57
C ARG A 22 -26.07 8.74 -18.17
N ILE A 23 -26.10 9.39 -17.01
CA ILE A 23 -24.96 10.14 -16.48
C ILE A 23 -23.76 9.21 -16.26
N ALA A 24 -23.97 8.05 -15.63
CA ALA A 24 -22.93 7.04 -15.42
C ALA A 24 -22.24 6.64 -16.73
N ARG A 25 -23.01 6.39 -17.80
CA ARG A 25 -22.48 6.08 -19.14
C ARG A 25 -21.69 7.22 -19.79
N LYS A 26 -21.89 8.46 -19.36
CA LYS A 26 -21.12 9.62 -19.83
C LYS A 26 -19.90 9.92 -18.95
N VAL A 27 -20.00 9.68 -17.65
CA VAL A 27 -18.91 9.84 -16.67
C VAL A 27 -17.87 8.73 -16.85
N ALA A 28 -18.28 7.48 -17.07
CA ALA A 28 -17.41 6.33 -17.24
C ALA A 28 -16.20 6.56 -18.18
N PRO A 29 -16.39 6.94 -19.47
CA PRO A 29 -15.28 7.05 -20.41
C PRO A 29 -14.37 8.23 -20.10
N LEU A 30 -14.87 9.30 -19.46
CA LEU A 30 -14.09 10.47 -19.09
C LEU A 30 -13.00 10.18 -18.05
N PHE A 31 -13.19 9.12 -17.26
CA PHE A 31 -12.34 8.73 -16.15
C PHE A 31 -11.81 7.30 -16.27
N GLY A 32 -11.60 6.82 -17.49
CA GLY A 32 -10.84 5.60 -17.76
C GLY A 32 -11.62 4.29 -17.64
N VAL A 33 -12.94 4.35 -17.42
CA VAL A 33 -13.77 3.14 -17.33
C VAL A 33 -14.05 2.63 -18.76
N ASP A 34 -13.48 1.48 -19.10
CA ASP A 34 -13.66 0.83 -20.40
C ASP A 34 -14.85 -0.17 -20.38
N TRP A 35 -15.66 -0.14 -21.44
CA TRP A 35 -16.73 -1.12 -21.67
C TRP A 35 -17.06 -1.25 -23.17
N GLU A 36 -17.52 -2.43 -23.56
CA GLU A 36 -17.75 -2.83 -24.96
C GLU A 36 -18.77 -1.95 -25.71
N GLY A 37 -19.69 -1.31 -24.97
CA GLY A 37 -20.71 -0.41 -25.51
C GLY A 37 -20.37 1.08 -25.41
N SER A 38 -19.10 1.44 -25.26
CA SER A 38 -18.69 2.86 -25.18
C SER A 38 -19.01 3.58 -26.50
N PRO A 39 -19.80 4.68 -26.46
CA PRO A 39 -20.22 5.36 -27.69
C PRO A 39 -19.04 5.99 -28.45
N HIS A 40 -17.90 6.18 -27.79
CA HIS A 40 -16.71 6.80 -28.38
C HIS A 40 -15.64 5.77 -28.77
N GLY A 41 -15.74 4.53 -28.30
CA GLY A 41 -14.68 3.53 -28.41
C GLY A 41 -13.36 3.90 -27.70
N MET A 42 -13.35 5.03 -27.00
CA MET A 42 -12.19 5.66 -26.34
C MET A 42 -12.48 5.92 -24.86
N THR A 43 -11.41 6.03 -24.08
CA THR A 43 -11.45 6.44 -22.67
C THR A 43 -10.35 7.47 -22.39
N TRP A 44 -10.63 8.38 -21.46
CA TRP A 44 -9.78 9.49 -21.05
C TRP A 44 -9.47 9.42 -19.56
N VAL A 45 -8.44 10.14 -19.13
CA VAL A 45 -8.13 10.38 -17.72
C VAL A 45 -8.27 11.88 -17.48
N SER A 46 -9.52 12.34 -17.30
CA SER A 46 -9.83 13.76 -17.20
C SER A 46 -9.60 14.30 -15.78
N ASP A 47 -9.10 15.53 -15.68
CA ASP A 47 -9.06 16.27 -14.42
C ASP A 47 -10.45 16.85 -14.09
N PHE A 48 -11.00 16.47 -12.94
CA PHE A 48 -12.30 16.97 -12.48
C PHE A 48 -12.33 18.49 -12.27
N ALA A 49 -11.20 19.11 -11.91
CA ALA A 49 -11.13 20.56 -11.75
C ALA A 49 -11.36 21.27 -13.10
N GLN A 50 -10.83 20.69 -14.19
CA GLN A 50 -10.83 21.28 -15.52
C GLN A 50 -12.04 20.88 -16.37
N ILE A 51 -12.64 19.72 -16.09
CA ILE A 51 -13.78 19.25 -16.86
C ILE A 51 -15.00 20.17 -16.69
N THR A 52 -15.69 20.40 -17.79
CA THR A 52 -16.89 21.22 -17.88
C THR A 52 -18.17 20.38 -17.87
N LEU A 53 -19.30 21.01 -17.55
CA LEU A 53 -20.60 20.34 -17.58
C LEU A 53 -20.97 19.81 -18.98
N ASN A 54 -20.58 20.54 -20.03
CA ASN A 54 -20.80 20.12 -21.42
C ASN A 54 -19.98 18.88 -21.79
N GLU A 55 -18.74 18.77 -21.30
CA GLU A 55 -17.92 17.58 -21.51
C GLU A 55 -18.53 16.36 -20.81
N ILE A 56 -19.07 16.55 -19.60
CA ILE A 56 -19.81 15.52 -18.88
C ILE A 56 -21.09 15.14 -19.63
N ALA A 57 -21.88 16.10 -20.14
CA ALA A 57 -23.09 15.85 -20.92
C ALA A 57 -22.83 14.97 -22.14
N ARG A 58 -21.69 15.21 -22.80
CA ARG A 58 -21.23 14.51 -23.99
C ARG A 58 -20.55 13.18 -23.66
N GLY A 59 -19.86 13.10 -22.53
CA GLY A 59 -19.01 12.00 -22.10
C GLY A 59 -17.67 11.94 -22.84
N ALA A 60 -17.15 13.09 -23.27
CA ALA A 60 -15.85 13.22 -23.92
C ALA A 60 -15.27 14.63 -23.68
N PRO A 61 -13.94 14.80 -23.52
CA PRO A 61 -13.29 16.12 -23.44
C PRO A 61 -13.48 16.93 -24.72
N ARG A 62 -13.43 18.26 -24.63
CA ARG A 62 -13.42 19.12 -25.82
C ARG A 62 -12.07 19.01 -26.49
N LEU A 63 -12.11 18.98 -27.82
CA LEU A 63 -10.90 19.24 -28.59
C LEU A 63 -10.44 20.65 -28.25
N SER A 64 -9.12 20.84 -28.15
CA SER A 64 -8.55 22.17 -28.05
C SER A 64 -8.95 23.01 -29.27
N LYS A 65 -8.94 24.35 -29.15
CA LYS A 65 -9.24 25.23 -30.30
C LYS A 65 -8.32 24.94 -31.48
N GLU A 66 -7.08 24.57 -31.23
CA GLU A 66 -6.10 24.22 -32.26
C GLU A 66 -6.44 22.89 -32.94
N GLU A 67 -6.85 21.87 -32.17
CA GLU A 67 -7.33 20.60 -32.71
C GLU A 67 -8.64 20.76 -33.50
N GLU A 68 -9.55 21.59 -32.99
CA GLU A 68 -10.82 21.89 -33.65
C GLU A 68 -10.57 22.68 -34.95
N GLN A 69 -9.63 23.63 -34.95
CA GLN A 69 -9.17 24.32 -36.16
C GLN A 69 -8.41 23.41 -37.12
N ALA A 70 -7.56 22.50 -36.64
CA ALA A 70 -6.84 21.55 -37.48
C ALA A 70 -7.80 20.58 -38.16
N ARG A 71 -8.77 20.07 -37.40
CA ARG A 71 -9.89 19.28 -37.93
C ARG A 71 -10.72 20.08 -38.92
N GLN A 72 -11.05 21.34 -38.61
CA GLN A 72 -11.83 22.18 -39.50
C GLN A 72 -11.08 22.49 -40.81
N ARG A 73 -9.80 22.84 -40.75
CA ARG A 73 -8.93 23.02 -41.91
C ARG A 73 -8.84 21.75 -42.75
N PHE A 74 -8.84 20.58 -42.14
CA PHE A 74 -8.84 19.32 -42.86
C PHE A 74 -10.18 19.01 -43.54
N VAL A 75 -11.30 19.25 -42.86
CA VAL A 75 -12.64 19.12 -43.46
C VAL A 75 -12.80 20.09 -44.63
N GLU A 76 -12.29 21.31 -44.49
CA GLU A 76 -12.25 22.32 -45.56
C GLU A 76 -11.31 21.90 -46.70
N ALA A 77 -10.17 21.25 -46.40
CA ALA A 77 -9.20 20.80 -47.41
C ALA A 77 -9.62 19.52 -48.16
N THR A 78 -10.51 18.71 -47.60
CA THR A 78 -11.01 17.46 -48.21
C THR A 78 -12.31 17.64 -49.00
N ASP A 79 -12.73 18.90 -49.20
CA ASP A 79 -13.91 19.30 -49.99
C ASP A 79 -15.18 18.49 -49.63
N GLY A 80 -15.26 18.01 -48.38
CA GLY A 80 -16.32 17.15 -47.87
C GLY A 80 -16.46 15.77 -48.56
N THR A 81 -15.51 15.33 -49.41
CA THR A 81 -15.71 14.14 -50.26
C THR A 81 -15.18 12.81 -49.71
N ASP A 82 -14.29 12.80 -48.72
CA ASP A 82 -14.04 11.59 -47.91
C ASP A 82 -13.22 11.93 -46.63
N PRO A 83 -13.76 11.80 -45.40
CA PRO A 83 -13.03 12.07 -44.17
C PRO A 83 -12.00 11.00 -43.79
N SER A 84 -11.85 9.93 -44.59
CA SER A 84 -10.95 8.79 -44.34
C SER A 84 -9.46 9.11 -44.03
N PRO A 85 -8.79 10.14 -44.62
CA PRO A 85 -7.35 10.33 -44.42
C PRO A 85 -6.93 10.90 -43.04
N PHE A 86 -7.84 11.43 -42.22
CA PHE A 86 -7.47 12.01 -40.92
C PHE A 86 -7.05 10.97 -39.87
N ALA A 87 -7.42 9.70 -40.09
CA ALA A 87 -7.08 8.60 -39.20
C ALA A 87 -5.59 8.23 -39.25
N GLU A 88 -4.88 8.51 -40.36
CA GLU A 88 -3.46 8.16 -40.53
C GLU A 88 -2.50 9.30 -40.16
N HIS A 89 -2.93 10.57 -40.14
CA HIS A 89 -2.05 11.72 -39.85
C HIS A 89 -2.12 12.27 -38.42
N THR A 90 -2.93 11.70 -37.54
CA THR A 90 -2.95 12.06 -36.11
C THR A 90 -1.99 11.22 -35.25
N GLN A 91 -1.14 10.38 -35.85
CA GLN A 91 -0.14 9.58 -35.12
C GLN A 91 1.08 10.40 -34.63
N ASP A 92 1.45 11.50 -35.30
CA ASP A 92 2.71 12.21 -34.99
C ASP A 92 2.60 13.35 -33.95
N GLY A 93 1.41 13.66 -33.43
CA GLY A 93 1.19 14.81 -32.55
C GLY A 93 0.72 14.52 -31.12
N LEU A 94 0.49 13.25 -30.77
CA LEU A 94 -0.26 12.88 -29.54
C LEU A 94 0.61 12.53 -28.32
N SER A 95 1.88 12.94 -28.33
CA SER A 95 2.83 12.73 -27.23
C SER A 95 3.22 14.07 -26.58
N VAL A 96 2.41 14.52 -25.62
CA VAL A 96 2.92 15.30 -24.49
C VAL A 96 3.06 14.29 -23.35
N LEU A 97 4.33 13.89 -23.12
CA LEU A 97 4.87 12.80 -22.29
C LEU A 97 5.23 11.53 -23.13
N GLY A 98 6.54 11.39 -23.43
CA GLY A 98 7.22 10.52 -24.42
C GLY A 98 6.98 9.01 -24.33
N ASP A 99 7.19 8.22 -25.39
CA ASP A 99 8.44 7.91 -26.12
C ASP A 99 8.14 7.41 -27.57
N PRO A 100 8.97 7.66 -28.62
CA PRO A 100 8.61 7.39 -30.01
C PRO A 100 9.43 6.25 -30.64
N THR A 101 8.99 4.99 -30.52
CA THR A 101 9.42 3.91 -31.44
C THR A 101 8.37 2.79 -31.55
N SER A 102 7.44 2.90 -32.49
CA SER A 102 6.85 1.72 -33.14
C SER A 102 6.26 2.09 -34.50
N GLU A 103 7.01 1.77 -35.54
CA GLU A 103 6.48 1.70 -36.90
C GLU A 103 5.69 0.39 -37.07
N GLN A 104 4.56 0.50 -37.78
CA GLN A 104 3.75 -0.57 -38.39
C GLN A 104 2.63 -1.21 -37.54
N GLY A 105 1.39 -0.76 -37.82
CA GLY A 105 0.17 -1.50 -37.50
C GLY A 105 -1.09 -0.72 -37.91
N GLN A 106 -1.75 -1.17 -38.98
CA GLN A 106 -3.01 -0.64 -39.53
C GLN A 106 -4.06 -0.28 -38.46
N VAL A 107 -4.54 0.96 -38.47
CA VAL A 107 -5.58 1.47 -37.57
C VAL A 107 -6.96 1.35 -38.24
N VAL A 108 -7.84 0.56 -37.62
CA VAL A 108 -9.26 0.48 -37.97
C VAL A 108 -9.95 1.81 -37.62
N GLY A 109 -10.71 2.35 -38.57
CA GLY A 109 -11.35 3.68 -38.52
C GLY A 109 -12.10 3.99 -37.23
N ARG A 110 -11.75 5.13 -36.61
CA ARG A 110 -12.32 5.67 -35.37
C ARG A 110 -13.72 6.25 -35.59
N GLY A 111 -14.61 6.00 -34.63
CA GLY A 111 -16.03 6.36 -34.61
C GLY A 111 -16.34 7.86 -34.49
N VAL A 112 -15.99 8.63 -35.52
CA VAL A 112 -16.65 9.90 -35.81
C VAL A 112 -17.54 9.66 -37.01
N HIS A 113 -18.84 9.45 -36.77
CA HIS A 113 -19.81 9.40 -37.86
C HIS A 113 -19.83 10.74 -38.61
N ALA A 114 -20.00 10.67 -39.94
CA ALA A 114 -19.94 11.80 -40.87
C ALA A 114 -20.92 12.96 -40.55
N ASP A 115 -21.89 12.71 -39.69
CA ASP A 115 -22.96 13.63 -39.27
C ASP A 115 -22.57 14.57 -38.09
N GLY A 116 -21.38 14.43 -37.49
CA GLY A 116 -20.81 15.40 -36.54
C GLY A 116 -21.55 15.58 -35.20
N GLN A 117 -22.75 15.02 -35.04
CA GLN A 117 -23.51 14.98 -33.79
C GLN A 117 -23.24 13.70 -33.02
N LEU A 118 -22.72 13.83 -31.80
CA LEU A 118 -22.64 12.71 -30.87
C LEU A 118 -24.06 12.34 -30.44
N ARG A 119 -24.58 11.24 -31.00
CA ARG A 119 -25.86 10.69 -30.59
C ARG A 119 -25.87 10.55 -29.06
N LEU A 120 -26.93 11.04 -28.41
CA LEU A 120 -27.22 10.85 -26.97
C LEU A 120 -26.56 11.83 -25.97
N GLU A 121 -26.23 13.06 -26.36
CA GLU A 121 -25.88 14.12 -25.38
C GLU A 121 -27.03 14.33 -24.38
N ILE A 122 -26.68 14.55 -23.10
CA ILE A 122 -27.67 14.90 -22.07
C ILE A 122 -27.88 16.41 -22.13
N ALA A 123 -29.10 16.85 -22.43
CA ALA A 123 -29.39 18.28 -22.47
C ALA A 123 -29.01 18.97 -21.16
N ASN A 124 -28.30 20.10 -21.23
CA ASN A 124 -27.86 20.87 -20.05
C ASN A 124 -29.02 21.23 -19.11
N ALA A 125 -30.22 21.49 -19.66
CA ALA A 125 -31.42 21.74 -18.86
C ALA A 125 -31.79 20.56 -17.93
N THR A 126 -31.44 19.32 -18.31
CA THR A 126 -31.60 18.14 -17.46
C THR A 126 -30.54 18.10 -16.37
N LEU A 127 -29.30 18.45 -16.70
CA LEU A 127 -28.19 18.46 -15.74
C LEU A 127 -28.35 19.59 -14.71
N ASN A 128 -28.78 20.77 -15.10
CA ASN A 128 -28.99 21.93 -14.22
C ASN A 128 -30.03 21.71 -13.10
N LYS A 129 -30.72 20.57 -13.10
CA LYS A 129 -31.60 20.15 -11.99
C LYS A 129 -30.83 19.57 -10.80
N TYR A 130 -29.56 19.24 -10.99
CA TYR A 130 -28.70 18.63 -9.98
C TYR A 130 -28.02 19.70 -9.12
N GLY A 131 -28.24 19.63 -7.80
CA GLY A 131 -27.51 20.33 -6.74
C GLY A 131 -27.31 21.86 -6.84
N PRO A 132 -26.76 22.50 -5.81
CA PRO A 132 -26.26 23.88 -5.89
C PRO A 132 -24.99 23.99 -6.76
N ASP A 133 -24.15 22.95 -6.77
CA ASP A 133 -23.07 22.76 -7.76
C ASP A 133 -23.43 21.58 -8.67
N THR A 134 -23.89 21.91 -9.87
CA THR A 134 -24.35 20.92 -10.83
C THR A 134 -23.26 19.99 -11.32
N LYS A 135 -22.01 20.48 -11.48
CA LYS A 135 -20.91 19.66 -11.98
C LYS A 135 -20.59 18.55 -10.98
N ALA A 136 -20.37 18.92 -9.72
CA ALA A 136 -20.05 17.98 -8.66
C ALA A 136 -21.20 16.99 -8.44
N ALA A 137 -22.45 17.47 -8.40
CA ALA A 137 -23.61 16.60 -8.19
C ALA A 137 -23.76 15.56 -9.33
N VAL A 138 -23.59 15.97 -10.59
CA VAL A 138 -23.69 15.06 -11.73
C VAL A 138 -22.57 14.01 -11.72
N VAL A 139 -21.31 14.42 -11.48
CA VAL A 139 -20.18 13.47 -11.39
C VAL A 139 -20.41 12.48 -10.27
N LEU A 140 -20.83 12.95 -9.09
CA LEU A 140 -21.07 12.10 -7.93
C LEU A 140 -22.25 11.13 -8.16
N SER A 141 -23.34 11.59 -8.78
CA SER A 141 -24.45 10.71 -9.20
C SER A 141 -23.98 9.60 -10.14
N GLY A 142 -23.18 9.94 -11.16
CA GLY A 142 -22.63 8.96 -12.09
C GLY A 142 -21.71 7.96 -11.40
N ALA A 143 -20.82 8.45 -10.54
CA ALA A 143 -19.89 7.60 -9.79
C ALA A 143 -20.61 6.65 -8.82
N ASN A 144 -21.61 7.10 -8.06
CA ASN A 144 -22.37 6.24 -7.15
C ASN A 144 -23.06 5.09 -7.90
N VAL A 145 -23.62 5.37 -9.08
CA VAL A 145 -24.21 4.33 -9.94
C VAL A 145 -23.14 3.34 -10.41
N LEU A 146 -21.98 3.83 -10.87
CA LEU A 146 -20.86 3.01 -11.33
C LEU A 146 -20.26 2.11 -10.22
N PHE A 147 -20.18 2.63 -8.99
CA PHE A 147 -19.65 1.89 -7.84
C PHE A 147 -20.72 1.08 -7.07
N SER A 148 -22.00 1.18 -7.42
CA SER A 148 -23.11 0.58 -6.67
C SER A 148 -22.89 -0.89 -6.29
N LYS A 149 -22.56 -1.75 -7.28
CA LYS A 149 -22.27 -3.17 -7.04
C LYS A 149 -21.06 -3.40 -6.13
N ILE A 150 -20.03 -2.57 -6.24
CA ILE A 150 -18.86 -2.63 -5.37
C ILE A 150 -19.25 -2.23 -3.93
N THR A 151 -20.06 -1.19 -3.76
CA THR A 151 -20.60 -0.78 -2.45
C THR A 151 -21.37 -1.93 -1.80
N GLU A 152 -22.23 -2.62 -2.56
CA GLU A 152 -22.97 -3.80 -2.09
C GLU A 152 -22.03 -4.94 -1.69
N ASP A 153 -21.06 -5.28 -2.55
CA ASP A 153 -20.10 -6.36 -2.30
C ASP A 153 -19.20 -6.07 -1.09
N ILE A 154 -18.77 -4.82 -0.89
CA ILE A 154 -18.05 -4.39 0.31
C ILE A 154 -18.96 -4.52 1.53
N GLY A 155 -20.21 -4.06 1.48
CA GLY A 155 -21.16 -4.21 2.58
C GLY A 155 -21.32 -5.67 3.04
N VAL A 156 -21.41 -6.62 2.09
CA VAL A 156 -21.41 -8.06 2.39
C VAL A 156 -20.10 -8.51 3.03
N ALA A 157 -18.95 -8.07 2.51
CA ALA A 157 -17.66 -8.43 3.07
C ALA A 157 -17.46 -7.91 4.51
N LEU A 158 -17.90 -6.68 4.79
CA LEU A 158 -17.85 -6.11 6.13
C LEU A 158 -18.69 -6.88 7.13
N HIS A 159 -19.79 -7.51 6.70
CA HIS A 159 -20.58 -8.40 7.57
C HIS A 159 -19.74 -9.55 8.14
N TYR A 160 -18.85 -10.13 7.35
CA TYR A 160 -17.94 -11.21 7.79
C TYR A 160 -16.80 -10.72 8.67
N LEU A 161 -16.53 -9.42 8.71
CA LEU A 161 -15.54 -8.81 9.58
C LEU A 161 -16.10 -8.40 10.95
N ARG A 162 -17.39 -8.64 11.24
CA ARG A 162 -17.98 -8.25 12.53
C ARG A 162 -17.61 -9.18 13.68
N LYS A 163 -17.36 -10.47 13.40
CA LYS A 163 -17.21 -11.51 14.42
C LYS A 163 -16.00 -12.40 14.21
N THR A 164 -15.44 -12.88 15.32
CA THR A 164 -14.38 -13.89 15.33
C THR A 164 -14.94 -15.30 15.42
N GLU A 165 -14.08 -16.32 15.36
CA GLU A 165 -14.50 -17.73 15.47
C GLU A 165 -15.22 -18.04 16.79
N SER A 166 -14.88 -17.35 17.88
CA SER A 166 -15.55 -17.47 19.18
C SER A 166 -16.90 -16.75 19.24
N GLY A 167 -17.26 -15.99 18.20
CA GLY A 167 -18.47 -15.17 18.14
C GLY A 167 -18.33 -13.79 18.79
N ALA A 168 -17.15 -13.46 19.36
CA ALA A 168 -16.85 -12.13 19.88
C ALA A 168 -16.76 -11.09 18.76
N ALA A 169 -16.95 -9.80 19.09
CA ALA A 169 -16.77 -8.71 18.14
C ALA A 169 -15.30 -8.59 17.73
N LEU A 170 -15.03 -8.48 16.42
CA LEU A 170 -13.68 -8.26 15.89
C LEU A 170 -13.15 -6.91 16.40
N ASP A 171 -11.84 -6.81 16.58
CA ASP A 171 -11.18 -5.56 16.92
C ASP A 171 -11.45 -4.45 15.89
N SER A 172 -11.73 -3.23 16.36
CA SER A 172 -12.12 -2.11 15.50
C SER A 172 -10.98 -1.65 14.59
N GLU A 173 -9.73 -1.76 15.05
CA GLU A 173 -8.56 -1.40 14.24
C GLU A 173 -8.42 -2.37 13.08
N VAL A 174 -8.57 -3.68 13.32
CA VAL A 174 -8.54 -4.71 12.28
C VAL A 174 -9.68 -4.54 11.27
N GLN A 175 -10.89 -4.22 11.76
CA GLN A 175 -12.05 -3.92 10.88
C GLN A 175 -11.78 -2.72 9.97
N VAL A 176 -11.26 -1.62 10.54
CA VAL A 176 -10.93 -0.39 9.81
C VAL A 176 -9.76 -0.61 8.84
N ALA A 177 -8.77 -1.42 9.21
CA ALA A 177 -7.66 -1.81 8.34
C ALA A 177 -8.15 -2.54 7.09
N ALA A 178 -9.04 -3.53 7.27
CA ALA A 178 -9.59 -4.30 6.17
C ALA A 178 -10.53 -3.45 5.29
N HIS A 179 -11.35 -2.57 5.88
CA HIS A 179 -12.16 -1.61 5.13
C HIS A 179 -11.33 -0.65 4.28
N ALA A 180 -10.27 -0.09 4.86
CA ALA A 180 -9.34 0.76 4.12
C ALA A 180 -8.69 0.01 2.94
N ALA A 181 -8.37 -1.27 3.11
CA ALA A 181 -7.86 -2.12 2.05
C ALA A 181 -8.88 -2.34 0.91
N LEU A 182 -10.14 -2.62 1.25
CA LEU A 182 -11.21 -2.78 0.25
C LEU A 182 -11.44 -1.49 -0.53
N LEU A 183 -11.40 -0.33 0.13
CA LEU A 183 -11.49 0.96 -0.55
C LEU A 183 -10.25 1.28 -1.39
N LEU A 184 -9.07 0.85 -0.97
CA LEU A 184 -7.88 0.90 -1.82
C LEU A 184 -8.05 0.03 -3.07
N PHE A 185 -8.68 -1.15 -2.97
CA PHE A 185 -8.98 -1.98 -4.14
C PHE A 185 -10.01 -1.33 -5.07
N ALA A 186 -11.05 -0.69 -4.52
CA ALA A 186 -12.02 0.07 -5.30
C ALA A 186 -11.36 1.26 -6.01
N TYR A 187 -10.45 1.94 -5.32
CA TYR A 187 -9.62 2.99 -5.90
C TYR A 187 -8.74 2.45 -7.03
N ARG A 188 -7.96 1.38 -6.81
CA ARG A 188 -7.10 0.77 -7.84
C ARG A 188 -7.89 0.30 -9.07
N ALA A 189 -9.14 -0.11 -8.88
CA ALA A 189 -9.98 -0.52 -9.98
C ALA A 189 -10.34 0.62 -10.94
N GLN A 190 -10.62 1.82 -10.41
CA GLN A 190 -10.93 3.02 -11.21
C GLN A 190 -10.38 4.30 -10.55
N PRO A 191 -9.05 4.54 -10.60
CA PRO A 191 -8.42 5.59 -9.79
C PRO A 191 -8.91 6.99 -10.15
N ALA A 192 -8.98 7.30 -11.45
CA ALA A 192 -9.41 8.61 -11.93
C ALA A 192 -10.87 8.92 -11.55
N LEU A 193 -11.77 7.93 -11.68
CA LEU A 193 -13.17 8.07 -11.30
C LEU A 193 -13.32 8.27 -9.79
N PHE A 194 -12.57 7.50 -9.00
CA PHE A 194 -12.61 7.58 -7.54
C PHE A 194 -12.11 8.95 -7.03
N VAL A 195 -11.04 9.49 -7.62
CA VAL A 195 -10.54 10.85 -7.31
C VAL A 195 -11.59 11.90 -7.65
N ALA A 196 -12.15 11.83 -8.86
CA ALA A 196 -13.18 12.78 -9.30
C ALA A 196 -14.42 12.74 -8.41
N ALA A 197 -14.87 11.54 -8.02
CA ALA A 197 -15.99 11.36 -7.09
C ALA A 197 -15.67 11.89 -5.69
N SER A 198 -14.45 11.67 -5.20
CA SER A 198 -13.99 12.18 -3.90
C SER A 198 -13.96 13.72 -3.88
N GLN A 199 -13.45 14.35 -4.94
CA GLN A 199 -13.45 15.81 -5.07
C GLN A 199 -14.87 16.37 -5.21
N ALA A 200 -15.72 15.72 -6.02
CA ALA A 200 -17.13 16.10 -6.17
C ALA A 200 -17.89 16.01 -4.83
N ARG A 201 -17.63 14.97 -4.03
CA ARG A 201 -18.14 14.83 -2.66
C ARG A 201 -17.72 16.02 -1.79
N GLU A 202 -16.43 16.37 -1.74
CA GLU A 202 -15.97 17.51 -0.92
C GLU A 202 -16.65 18.83 -1.32
N VAL A 203 -16.85 19.09 -2.61
CA VAL A 203 -17.60 20.27 -3.10
C VAL A 203 -19.05 20.26 -2.60
N GLN A 204 -19.76 19.12 -2.70
CA GLN A 204 -21.14 19.02 -2.22
C GLN A 204 -21.24 19.15 -0.69
N HIS A 205 -20.27 18.60 0.04
CA HIS A 205 -20.18 18.73 1.49
C HIS A 205 -19.95 20.19 1.92
N ALA A 206 -19.07 20.92 1.24
CA ALA A 206 -18.81 22.33 1.54
C ALA A 206 -20.05 23.22 1.35
N LEU A 207 -20.92 22.88 0.40
CA LEU A 207 -22.16 23.61 0.11
C LEU A 207 -23.32 23.25 1.06
N THR A 208 -23.27 22.08 1.69
CA THR A 208 -24.33 21.58 2.58
C THR A 208 -24.00 21.71 4.06
N ALA A 209 -22.72 21.84 4.41
CA ALA A 209 -22.29 22.16 5.77
C ALA A 209 -22.71 23.59 6.13
N THR A 210 -23.44 23.74 7.23
CA THR A 210 -23.58 25.06 7.90
C THR A 210 -22.17 25.52 8.30
N PRO A 211 -21.85 26.83 8.23
CA PRO A 211 -20.47 27.31 8.38
C PRO A 211 -19.96 26.97 9.78
N PHE A 212 -19.20 25.88 9.86
CA PHE A 212 -18.31 25.59 10.98
C PHE A 212 -16.91 26.05 10.56
N ASP A 213 -16.19 26.59 11.53
CA ASP A 213 -14.84 27.12 11.35
C ASP A 213 -13.87 25.96 11.09
N ILE A 214 -13.51 25.76 9.82
CA ILE A 214 -12.56 24.72 9.41
C ILE A 214 -11.16 25.34 9.36
N GLY A 215 -10.56 25.51 10.53
CA GLY A 215 -9.14 25.84 10.66
C GLY A 215 -8.29 24.72 10.04
N GLY A 216 -7.50 25.06 9.01
CA GLY A 216 -6.47 24.18 8.43
C GLY A 216 -6.68 23.74 6.98
N ILE A 217 -7.83 24.00 6.34
CA ILE A 217 -8.03 23.66 4.92
C ILE A 217 -7.53 24.75 3.96
N GLY A 218 -7.28 25.97 4.45
CA GLY A 218 -6.82 27.11 3.65
C GLY A 218 -5.42 26.96 3.05
N GLU A 219 -4.63 25.96 3.46
CA GLU A 219 -3.26 25.73 2.99
C GLU A 219 -3.18 24.70 1.84
N LEU A 220 -4.28 23.99 1.55
CA LEU A 220 -4.37 23.21 0.32
C LEU A 220 -4.66 24.18 -0.84
N PRO A 221 -3.99 24.07 -2.00
CA PRO A 221 -4.33 24.84 -3.19
C PRO A 221 -5.66 24.32 -3.75
N LEU A 222 -6.75 24.61 -3.06
CA LEU A 222 -8.09 24.44 -3.57
C LEU A 222 -8.31 25.59 -4.55
N ALA A 223 -8.51 25.23 -5.82
CA ALA A 223 -8.96 26.16 -6.83
C ALA A 223 -10.19 26.90 -6.29
N ARG A 224 -10.07 28.22 -6.09
CA ARG A 224 -11.20 29.11 -5.86
C ARG A 224 -12.13 28.97 -7.05
N CYS A 225 -13.18 28.17 -6.93
CA CYS A 225 -14.32 28.27 -7.82
C CYS A 225 -14.96 29.64 -7.55
N GLU A 226 -14.94 30.52 -8.55
CA GLU A 226 -15.65 31.79 -8.51
C GLU A 226 -17.15 31.53 -8.41
N LEU A 227 -17.66 31.53 -7.18
CA LEU A 227 -19.07 31.43 -6.86
C LEU A 227 -19.76 32.73 -7.31
N SER A 228 -20.41 32.69 -8.47
CA SER A 228 -21.47 33.66 -8.76
C SER A 228 -22.65 33.35 -7.85
N GLY A 229 -22.76 34.12 -6.75
CA GLY A 229 -23.79 33.96 -5.73
C GLY A 229 -25.20 34.15 -6.29
N VAL A 230 -25.96 33.06 -6.35
CA VAL A 230 -27.42 33.11 -6.33
C VAL A 230 -27.86 32.64 -4.95
N THR A 231 -28.25 33.60 -4.11
CA THR A 231 -28.89 33.35 -2.82
C THR A 231 -30.19 32.57 -3.05
N ALA A 232 -30.17 31.26 -2.80
CA ALA A 232 -31.39 30.47 -2.73
C ALA A 232 -32.15 30.82 -1.43
N PRO A 233 -33.46 31.11 -1.49
CA PRO A 233 -34.23 31.50 -0.32
C PRO A 233 -34.36 30.33 0.66
N ALA A 234 -34.00 30.58 1.92
CA ALA A 234 -34.15 29.66 3.04
C ALA A 234 -35.63 29.35 3.29
N ALA A 235 -36.14 28.24 2.74
CA ALA A 235 -37.49 27.75 3.00
C ALA A 235 -37.46 26.49 3.89
N ASN A 236 -37.78 26.70 5.17
CA ASN A 236 -38.50 25.79 6.07
C ASN A 236 -38.21 24.26 5.98
N ARG A 237 -37.11 23.80 6.58
CA ARG A 237 -36.92 22.39 7.00
C ARG A 237 -36.95 22.23 8.53
N ARG A 238 -37.99 22.76 9.19
CA ARG A 238 -38.30 22.41 10.58
C ARG A 238 -39.67 21.75 10.64
N GLY A 239 -39.67 20.42 10.71
CA GLY A 239 -40.86 19.65 11.06
C GLY A 239 -41.10 18.47 10.14
N ARG A 240 -40.55 17.30 10.49
CA ARG A 240 -41.28 16.01 10.49
C ARG A 240 -40.42 14.92 11.11
N GLY A 241 -41.10 14.10 11.91
CA GLY A 241 -40.52 13.17 12.86
C GLY A 241 -39.69 12.06 12.22
N ARG A 242 -38.69 11.64 12.99
CA ARG A 242 -37.82 10.48 12.77
C ARG A 242 -38.66 9.20 12.88
N GLN A 243 -39.23 8.72 11.78
CA GLN A 243 -39.61 7.31 11.65
C GLN A 243 -38.35 6.53 11.19
N ARG A 244 -37.74 5.79 12.11
CA ARG A 244 -36.78 4.72 11.79
C ARG A 244 -37.59 3.59 11.13
N GLY A 245 -37.40 3.34 9.84
CA GLY A 245 -37.98 2.16 9.19
C GLY A 245 -38.17 2.20 7.67
N GLY A 246 -37.97 3.33 7.00
CA GLY A 246 -37.97 3.40 5.54
C GLY A 246 -36.65 3.94 5.04
N ALA A 247 -36.06 3.30 4.02
CA ALA A 247 -35.02 3.91 3.20
C ALA A 247 -35.56 5.28 2.74
N ALA A 248 -35.15 6.35 3.42
CA ALA A 248 -35.48 7.70 3.00
C ALA A 248 -35.00 7.78 1.55
N ALA A 249 -35.91 8.05 0.61
CA ALA A 249 -35.57 8.19 -0.79
C ALA A 249 -34.43 9.21 -0.86
N LYS A 250 -33.19 8.71 -1.01
CA LYS A 250 -31.99 9.55 -1.15
C LYS A 250 -32.31 10.46 -2.32
N ASP A 251 -32.23 11.78 -2.09
CA ASP A 251 -32.54 12.75 -3.12
C ASP A 251 -31.51 12.58 -4.25
N THR A 252 -31.91 11.83 -5.29
CA THR A 252 -31.02 11.43 -6.38
C THR A 252 -30.49 12.62 -7.16
N MET A 253 -31.12 13.79 -7.02
CA MET A 253 -30.72 15.04 -7.66
C MET A 253 -29.78 15.90 -6.80
N GLN A 254 -29.58 15.56 -5.53
CA GLN A 254 -28.67 16.27 -4.63
C GLN A 254 -27.76 15.30 -3.87
N PRO A 255 -26.94 14.48 -4.57
CA PRO A 255 -26.02 13.60 -3.89
C PRO A 255 -25.00 14.44 -3.11
N ALA A 256 -24.90 14.18 -1.81
CA ALA A 256 -23.83 14.75 -0.98
C ALA A 256 -22.76 13.70 -0.67
N THR A 257 -23.10 12.41 -0.68
CA THR A 257 -22.23 11.32 -0.26
C THR A 257 -21.63 10.56 -1.43
N PHE A 258 -20.39 10.08 -1.25
CA PHE A 258 -19.79 9.07 -2.11
C PHE A 258 -20.05 7.70 -1.47
N GLU A 259 -21.08 7.01 -1.93
CA GLU A 259 -21.70 5.87 -1.22
C GLU A 259 -20.70 4.75 -0.94
N VAL A 260 -19.78 4.48 -1.87
CA VAL A 260 -18.75 3.45 -1.67
C VAL A 260 -17.90 3.73 -0.43
N VAL A 261 -17.66 5.00 -0.06
CA VAL A 261 -16.92 5.37 1.15
C VAL A 261 -17.86 5.58 2.33
N ASP A 262 -18.88 6.43 2.16
CA ASP A 262 -19.73 6.90 3.25
C ASP A 262 -20.73 5.84 3.74
N ASP A 263 -21.32 5.03 2.86
CA ASP A 263 -22.27 4.00 3.30
C ASP A 263 -21.51 2.80 3.88
N THR A 264 -20.36 2.42 3.30
CA THR A 264 -19.60 1.26 3.77
C THR A 264 -18.92 1.51 5.13
N ILE A 265 -18.53 2.76 5.44
CA ILE A 265 -17.99 3.06 6.77
C ILE A 265 -19.06 3.00 7.87
N GLU A 266 -20.32 3.30 7.53
CA GLU A 266 -21.45 3.14 8.45
C GLU A 266 -21.73 1.65 8.75
N GLU A 267 -21.45 0.76 7.79
CA GLU A 267 -21.61 -0.69 7.95
C GLU A 267 -20.58 -1.36 8.86
N LEU A 268 -19.46 -0.68 9.19
CA LEU A 268 -18.47 -1.21 10.13
C LEU A 268 -19.03 -1.40 11.55
N ASP A 269 -20.16 -0.77 11.89
CA ASP A 269 -20.78 -0.84 13.22
C ASP A 269 -19.77 -0.59 14.36
N LEU A 270 -18.84 0.35 14.13
CA LEU A 270 -17.77 0.65 15.06
C LEU A 270 -18.37 1.10 16.39
N GLN A 271 -18.00 0.36 17.45
CA GLN A 271 -18.28 0.76 18.82
C GLN A 271 -17.19 1.73 19.25
N PHE A 272 -17.43 3.03 19.06
CA PHE A 272 -16.54 4.04 19.60
C PHE A 272 -16.70 4.04 21.12
N VAL A 273 -15.67 3.58 21.83
CA VAL A 273 -15.57 3.76 23.28
C VAL A 273 -15.27 5.23 23.51
N HIS A 274 -16.25 5.97 24.00
CA HIS A 274 -15.98 7.30 24.50
C HIS A 274 -15.01 7.17 25.66
N PRO A 275 -13.90 7.94 25.70
CA PRO A 275 -13.08 8.00 26.89
C PRO A 275 -14.01 8.44 28.03
N THR A 276 -14.38 7.50 28.88
CA THR A 276 -15.24 7.75 30.01
C THR A 276 -14.56 8.84 30.80
N ALA A 277 -15.27 9.96 30.97
CA ALA A 277 -14.95 10.95 31.98
C ALA A 277 -14.47 10.18 33.22
N GLY A 278 -13.28 10.52 33.72
CA GLY A 278 -12.77 9.96 34.97
C GLY A 278 -13.84 10.05 36.07
N PRO A 279 -13.70 9.28 37.16
CA PRO A 279 -14.72 9.11 38.19
C PRO A 279 -15.40 10.44 38.47
N GLN A 280 -16.68 10.52 38.07
CA GLN A 280 -17.47 11.73 38.12
C GLN A 280 -17.48 12.23 39.55
N THR A 281 -16.70 13.25 39.86
CA THR A 281 -16.94 14.06 41.04
C THR A 281 -18.32 14.67 40.84
N GLU A 282 -19.28 14.34 41.69
CA GLU A 282 -20.73 14.62 41.61
C GLU A 282 -21.11 16.12 41.47
N ALA A 283 -20.15 17.03 41.34
CA ALA A 283 -20.36 18.46 41.30
C ALA A 283 -19.60 19.11 40.12
N GLY A 284 -20.10 18.96 38.90
CA GLY A 284 -19.55 19.70 37.76
C GLY A 284 -20.24 19.42 36.44
N ARG A 285 -21.07 20.37 36.00
CA ARG A 285 -21.73 20.55 34.70
C ARG A 285 -21.37 19.54 33.59
N HIS A 286 -22.41 18.94 33.00
CA HIS A 286 -22.39 18.38 31.65
C HIS A 286 -21.87 19.42 30.65
N ASP A 287 -20.57 19.41 30.36
CA ASP A 287 -20.05 19.98 29.13
C ASP A 287 -20.52 19.10 27.97
N GLY A 288 -21.31 19.68 27.07
CA GLY A 288 -21.95 19.04 25.92
C GLY A 288 -20.99 18.61 24.81
N ASN A 289 -19.79 18.14 25.13
CA ASN A 289 -18.73 17.76 24.21
C ASN A 289 -18.58 16.24 24.07
N GLN A 290 -19.68 15.48 24.04
CA GLN A 290 -19.63 14.11 23.54
C GLN A 290 -19.52 14.18 22.00
N PRO A 291 -18.42 13.70 21.39
CA PRO A 291 -18.31 13.68 19.94
C PRO A 291 -19.38 12.75 19.38
N ASP A 292 -20.21 13.29 18.48
CA ASP A 292 -21.26 12.54 17.78
C ASP A 292 -20.62 11.35 17.04
N PRO A 293 -21.05 10.09 17.26
CA PRO A 293 -20.54 8.93 16.53
C PRO A 293 -20.60 9.09 15.01
N ALA A 294 -21.60 9.80 14.49
CA ALA A 294 -21.68 10.12 13.06
C ALA A 294 -20.55 11.07 12.62
N LEU A 295 -20.13 12.00 13.50
CA LEU A 295 -18.98 12.88 13.24
C LEU A 295 -17.68 12.07 13.20
N SER A 296 -17.49 11.09 14.10
CA SER A 296 -16.32 10.21 14.09
C SER A 296 -16.22 9.39 12.80
N ARG A 297 -17.32 8.80 12.34
CA ARG A 297 -17.36 8.05 11.06
C ARG A 297 -17.07 8.95 9.86
N ARG A 298 -17.69 10.14 9.81
CA ARG A 298 -17.42 11.13 8.75
C ARG A 298 -15.95 11.57 8.76
N THR A 299 -15.35 11.67 9.94
CA THR A 299 -13.94 12.04 10.09
C THR A 299 -13.02 10.92 9.57
N LEU A 300 -13.30 9.66 9.90
CA LEU A 300 -12.58 8.51 9.36
C LEU A 300 -12.69 8.44 7.83
N ALA A 301 -13.90 8.61 7.27
CA ALA A 301 -14.10 8.67 5.82
C ALA A 301 -13.29 9.79 5.17
N GLY A 302 -13.30 10.99 5.78
CA GLY A 302 -12.51 12.12 5.32
C GLY A 302 -11.00 11.89 5.40
N LEU A 303 -10.51 11.26 6.46
CA LEU A 303 -9.09 10.88 6.60
C LEU A 303 -8.68 9.86 5.55
N LEU A 304 -9.52 8.87 5.27
CA LEU A 304 -9.25 7.86 4.27
C LEU A 304 -9.21 8.47 2.86
N ILE A 305 -10.19 9.30 2.50
CA ILE A 305 -10.21 10.03 1.23
C ILE A 305 -8.94 10.89 1.11
N ARG A 306 -8.58 11.67 2.13
CA ARG A 306 -7.34 12.46 2.10
C ARG A 306 -6.10 11.60 1.90
N THR A 307 -6.03 10.43 2.53
CA THR A 307 -4.91 9.50 2.38
C THR A 307 -4.86 8.92 0.96
N ILE A 308 -6.00 8.57 0.36
CA ILE A 308 -6.09 8.13 -1.05
C ILE A 308 -5.68 9.26 -2.00
N LEU A 309 -6.17 10.49 -1.78
CA LEU A 309 -5.84 11.66 -2.61
C LEU A 309 -4.39 12.13 -2.48
N ARG A 310 -3.64 11.60 -1.50
CA ARG A 310 -2.18 11.75 -1.43
C ARG A 310 -1.46 10.75 -2.35
N LEU A 311 -2.08 9.69 -2.83
CA LEU A 311 -1.45 8.77 -3.78
C LEU A 311 -1.14 9.51 -5.08
N GLY A 312 0.12 9.50 -5.50
CA GLY A 312 0.58 10.16 -6.72
C GLY A 312 0.88 11.64 -6.64
N ARG A 313 0.61 12.33 -5.52
CA ARG A 313 1.10 13.70 -5.35
C ARG A 313 2.62 13.70 -5.29
N ALA A 314 3.28 14.70 -5.87
CA ALA A 314 4.75 14.77 -5.91
C ALA A 314 5.41 14.74 -4.52
N ASP A 315 4.73 15.31 -3.51
CA ASP A 315 5.16 15.34 -2.10
C ASP A 315 4.85 14.05 -1.33
N SER A 316 4.16 13.09 -1.95
CA SER A 316 3.75 11.85 -1.31
C SER A 316 4.56 10.68 -1.83
N ARG A 317 5.14 9.93 -0.89
CA ARG A 317 5.82 8.66 -1.17
C ARG A 317 4.93 7.43 -1.00
N LEU A 318 3.61 7.60 -0.79
CA LEU A 318 2.72 6.47 -0.52
C LEU A 318 2.52 5.56 -1.74
N GLY A 319 2.54 6.13 -2.94
CA GLY A 319 2.39 5.38 -4.18
C GLY A 319 2.67 6.22 -5.41
N LEU A 320 2.79 5.53 -6.54
CA LEU A 320 3.07 6.06 -7.86
C LEU A 320 1.84 5.95 -8.76
N LEU A 321 1.73 6.84 -9.73
CA LEU A 321 0.69 6.83 -10.74
C LEU A 321 1.30 6.81 -12.13
N ARG A 322 0.69 6.09 -13.06
CA ARG A 322 0.98 6.25 -14.49
C ARG A 322 -0.31 6.28 -15.29
N VAL A 323 -0.35 7.10 -16.33
CA VAL A 323 -1.38 7.00 -17.35
C VAL A 323 -0.90 5.97 -18.37
N HIS A 324 -1.72 4.94 -18.59
CA HIS A 324 -1.40 3.84 -19.49
C HIS A 324 -2.48 3.73 -20.57
N GLU A 325 -2.06 3.54 -21.83
CA GLU A 325 -2.94 3.29 -22.96
C GLU A 325 -2.96 1.79 -23.25
N HIS A 326 -3.95 1.06 -22.70
CA HIS A 326 -3.99 -0.42 -22.79
C HIS A 326 -4.50 -0.94 -24.14
N ALA A 327 -5.14 -0.08 -24.91
CA ALA A 327 -5.54 -0.30 -26.29
C ALA A 327 -5.61 1.06 -27.01
N PRO A 328 -5.52 1.12 -28.34
CA PRO A 328 -5.56 2.39 -29.07
C PRO A 328 -6.75 3.27 -28.69
N GLY A 329 -6.47 4.47 -28.16
CA GLY A 329 -7.46 5.44 -27.69
C GLY A 329 -8.11 5.11 -26.34
N ARG A 330 -7.68 4.05 -25.64
CA ARG A 330 -8.22 3.66 -24.34
C ARG A 330 -7.18 3.87 -23.25
N ARG A 331 -7.27 5.05 -22.62
CA ARG A 331 -6.40 5.43 -21.52
C ARG A 331 -7.03 5.10 -20.18
N ARG A 332 -6.21 4.65 -19.24
CA ARG A 332 -6.57 4.44 -17.84
C ARG A 332 -5.45 4.92 -16.92
N LEU A 333 -5.81 5.25 -15.69
CA LEU A 333 -4.84 5.56 -14.64
C LEU A 333 -4.52 4.26 -13.90
N GLU A 334 -3.25 3.95 -13.71
CA GLU A 334 -2.76 2.82 -12.93
C GLU A 334 -2.01 3.31 -11.70
N VAL A 335 -2.04 2.52 -10.62
CA VAL A 335 -1.52 2.90 -9.31
C VAL A 335 -0.61 1.81 -8.79
N PHE A 336 0.64 2.16 -8.48
CA PHE A 336 1.48 1.31 -7.63
C PHE A 336 1.49 1.85 -6.20
N VAL A 337 1.11 1.01 -5.24
CA VAL A 337 1.07 1.35 -3.82
C VAL A 337 1.24 0.08 -3.03
N THR A 338 2.03 0.08 -1.96
CA THR A 338 2.08 -1.07 -1.05
C THR A 338 0.90 -0.98 -0.09
N SER A 339 -0.04 -1.93 -0.13
CA SER A 339 -1.33 -1.82 0.58
C SER A 339 -1.16 -1.63 2.09
N LEU A 340 -0.24 -2.35 2.72
CA LEU A 340 0.04 -2.22 4.15
C LEU A 340 0.61 -0.86 4.54
N ARG A 341 1.45 -0.25 3.70
CA ARG A 341 1.95 1.10 3.97
C ARG A 341 0.83 2.12 3.96
N PHE A 342 -0.06 2.01 2.97
CA PHE A 342 -1.24 2.86 2.87
C PHE A 342 -2.14 2.69 4.11
N ILE A 343 -2.43 1.44 4.50
CA ILE A 343 -3.24 1.13 5.67
C ILE A 343 -2.59 1.68 6.95
N ASN A 344 -1.29 1.48 7.14
CA ASN A 344 -0.57 1.97 8.31
C ASN A 344 -0.55 3.51 8.39
N ASP A 345 -0.40 4.20 7.25
CA ASP A 345 -0.42 5.67 7.23
C ASP A 345 -1.81 6.23 7.54
N TYR A 346 -2.86 5.56 7.04
CA TYR A 346 -4.24 5.87 7.38
C TYR A 346 -4.54 5.60 8.86
N LEU A 347 -4.20 4.41 9.36
CA LEU A 347 -4.45 4.02 10.75
C LEU A 347 -3.70 4.90 11.73
N ARG A 348 -2.48 5.34 11.42
CA ARG A 348 -1.74 6.30 12.24
C ARG A 348 -2.53 7.61 12.43
N GLN A 349 -3.15 8.11 11.37
CA GLN A 349 -3.99 9.32 11.43
C GLN A 349 -5.36 9.06 12.08
N ALA A 350 -5.92 7.86 11.89
CA ALA A 350 -7.18 7.44 12.47
C ALA A 350 -7.06 7.06 13.95
N GLN A 351 -5.86 6.76 14.45
CA GLN A 351 -5.61 6.27 15.80
C GLN A 351 -6.24 7.12 16.92
N PRO A 352 -6.29 8.47 16.86
CA PRO A 352 -6.97 9.27 17.88
C PRO A 352 -8.48 9.04 17.96
N LEU A 353 -9.09 8.50 16.90
CA LEU A 353 -10.52 8.19 16.80
C LEU A 353 -10.83 6.72 17.11
N LEU A 354 -9.84 5.85 16.96
CA LEU A 354 -9.94 4.43 17.26
C LEU A 354 -9.64 4.20 18.75
N ASP A 355 -10.34 3.24 19.35
CA ASP A 355 -10.25 2.94 20.78
C ASP A 355 -8.78 2.78 21.23
N GLN A 356 -8.27 3.79 21.95
CA GLN A 356 -6.86 3.89 22.36
C GLN A 356 -6.49 2.92 23.49
N GLU A 357 -7.47 2.22 24.05
CA GLU A 357 -7.28 1.41 25.26
C GLU A 357 -6.27 0.28 25.03
N LEU A 358 -6.27 -0.36 23.85
CA LEU A 358 -5.39 -1.50 23.58
C LEU A 358 -3.91 -1.11 23.50
N ARG A 359 -3.56 -0.15 22.63
CA ARG A 359 -2.15 0.22 22.39
C ARG A 359 -1.52 0.89 23.61
N ARG A 360 -2.30 1.67 24.37
CA ARG A 360 -1.83 2.30 25.62
C ARG A 360 -1.55 1.26 26.71
N GLN A 361 -2.39 0.23 26.83
CA GLN A 361 -2.20 -0.79 27.87
C GLN A 361 -1.03 -1.74 27.55
N VAL A 362 -0.74 -1.98 26.26
CA VAL A 362 0.35 -2.88 25.83
C VAL A 362 1.74 -2.25 25.96
N SER A 363 1.89 -0.93 25.76
CA SER A 363 3.23 -0.30 25.78
C SER A 363 3.87 -0.23 27.16
N ASP A 364 3.06 -0.26 28.22
CA ASP A 364 3.49 0.06 29.59
C ASP A 364 3.42 -1.15 30.55
N GLY A 365 2.91 -2.29 30.08
CA GLY A 365 2.62 -3.46 30.91
C GLY A 365 3.82 -4.40 31.13
N ASP A 366 3.90 -4.96 32.35
CA ASP A 366 4.75 -6.12 32.60
C ASP A 366 4.21 -7.39 31.90
N ALA A 367 4.92 -8.52 32.01
CA ALA A 367 4.53 -9.77 31.35
C ALA A 367 3.14 -10.28 31.79
N GLU A 368 2.69 -9.96 33.02
CA GLU A 368 1.39 -10.37 33.54
C GLU A 368 0.26 -9.55 32.91
N GLU A 369 0.46 -8.24 32.78
CA GLU A 369 -0.51 -7.37 32.09
C GLU A 369 -0.59 -7.71 30.60
N ALA A 370 0.54 -7.97 29.94
CA ALA A 370 0.55 -8.44 28.55
C ALA A 370 -0.23 -9.75 28.37
N ALA A 371 -0.13 -10.69 29.33
CA ALA A 371 -0.91 -11.93 29.31
C ALA A 371 -2.40 -11.69 29.53
N ARG A 372 -2.79 -10.77 30.42
CA ARG A 372 -4.19 -10.37 30.63
C ARG A 372 -4.79 -9.71 29.38
N LEU A 373 -4.05 -8.80 28.76
CA LEU A 373 -4.45 -8.16 27.50
C LEU A 373 -4.56 -9.20 26.38
N ALA A 374 -3.58 -10.09 26.23
CA ALA A 374 -3.65 -11.18 25.27
C ALA A 374 -4.92 -12.03 25.47
N ALA A 375 -5.22 -12.45 26.71
CA ALA A 375 -6.42 -13.22 27.03
C ALA A 375 -7.73 -12.49 26.67
N ARG A 376 -7.75 -11.15 26.82
CA ARG A 376 -8.93 -10.32 26.52
C ARG A 376 -9.10 -10.05 25.02
N PHE A 377 -8.01 -9.82 24.30
CA PHE A 377 -8.04 -9.20 22.97
C PHE A 377 -7.64 -10.13 21.84
N ALA A 378 -6.74 -11.09 22.05
CA ALA A 378 -6.33 -12.01 20.99
C ALA A 378 -7.49 -12.83 20.37
N PRO A 379 -8.51 -13.29 21.13
CA PRO A 379 -9.70 -13.92 20.53
C PRO A 379 -10.48 -13.01 19.56
N ARG A 380 -10.14 -11.72 19.51
CA ARG A 380 -10.81 -10.66 18.74
C ARG A 380 -10.01 -10.21 17.51
N LEU A 381 -8.86 -10.82 17.21
CA LEU A 381 -7.97 -10.34 16.14
C LEU A 381 -8.21 -10.97 14.77
N LEU A 382 -8.67 -12.22 14.71
CA LEU A 382 -8.92 -12.90 13.44
C LEU A 382 -10.42 -13.07 13.18
N PRO A 383 -10.92 -12.67 12.00
CA PRO A 383 -12.33 -12.83 11.67
C PRO A 383 -12.69 -14.30 11.44
N LYS A 384 -13.95 -14.65 11.69
CA LYS A 384 -14.43 -16.00 11.42
C LYS A 384 -14.38 -16.31 9.93
N LEU A 385 -13.82 -17.46 9.56
CA LEU A 385 -13.93 -17.95 8.19
C LEU A 385 -15.37 -18.45 7.92
N PRO A 386 -16.02 -17.98 6.85
CA PRO A 386 -17.34 -18.47 6.46
C PRO A 386 -17.28 -19.91 5.95
N ALA A 387 -18.43 -20.59 5.96
CA ALA A 387 -18.52 -21.92 5.39
C ALA A 387 -18.45 -21.85 3.86
N THR A 388 -17.81 -22.84 3.21
CA THR A 388 -17.71 -22.90 1.74
C THR A 388 -19.09 -22.80 1.07
N ALA A 389 -20.08 -23.57 1.56
CA ALA A 389 -21.45 -23.57 1.05
C ALA A 389 -22.18 -22.22 1.20
N GLU A 390 -21.75 -21.36 2.12
CA GLU A 390 -22.30 -20.01 2.28
C GLU A 390 -21.81 -19.10 1.14
N LEU A 391 -20.51 -19.16 0.84
CA LEU A 391 -19.89 -18.36 -0.21
C LEU A 391 -20.23 -18.87 -1.62
N GLU A 392 -20.39 -20.18 -1.82
CA GLU A 392 -20.78 -20.79 -3.11
C GLU A 392 -22.10 -20.24 -3.67
N ARG A 393 -22.98 -19.73 -2.81
CA ARG A 393 -24.27 -19.14 -3.23
C ARG A 393 -24.16 -17.70 -3.71
N MET A 394 -23.02 -17.06 -3.49
CA MET A 394 -22.79 -15.66 -3.86
C MET A 394 -22.28 -15.53 -5.30
N ARG A 395 -22.37 -14.32 -5.87
CA ARG A 395 -21.70 -13.97 -7.13
C ARG A 395 -20.19 -14.05 -6.95
N VAL A 396 -19.45 -14.35 -8.01
CA VAL A 396 -17.97 -14.48 -7.97
C VAL A 396 -17.32 -13.21 -7.40
N GLN A 397 -17.74 -12.03 -7.84
CA GLN A 397 -17.21 -10.74 -7.32
C GLN A 397 -17.46 -10.55 -5.82
N THR A 398 -18.63 -10.96 -5.31
CA THR A 398 -18.92 -10.93 -3.88
C THR A 398 -17.99 -11.88 -3.12
N ARG A 399 -17.75 -13.10 -3.64
CA ARG A 399 -16.79 -14.05 -3.04
C ARG A 399 -15.37 -13.48 -3.01
N GLN A 400 -14.91 -12.92 -4.12
CA GLN A 400 -13.62 -12.24 -4.23
C GLN A 400 -13.48 -11.14 -3.17
N THR A 401 -14.51 -10.31 -3.01
CA THR A 401 -14.52 -9.19 -2.05
C THR A 401 -14.46 -9.69 -0.60
N VAL A 402 -15.26 -10.71 -0.25
CA VAL A 402 -15.24 -11.33 1.08
C VAL A 402 -13.86 -11.95 1.38
N LEU A 403 -13.31 -12.72 0.45
CA LEU A 403 -12.01 -13.37 0.64
C LEU A 403 -10.86 -12.34 0.73
N ALA A 404 -10.91 -11.28 -0.09
CA ALA A 404 -9.95 -10.17 -0.02
C ALA A 404 -10.03 -9.43 1.32
N ALA A 405 -11.23 -9.24 1.88
CA ALA A 405 -11.42 -8.61 3.19
C ALA A 405 -10.80 -9.44 4.33
N LEU A 406 -11.10 -10.75 4.35
CA LEU A 406 -10.56 -11.69 5.34
C LEU A 406 -9.03 -11.79 5.24
N TYR A 407 -8.51 -11.84 4.01
CA TYR A 407 -7.08 -11.80 3.73
C TYR A 407 -6.42 -10.54 4.26
N MET A 408 -6.99 -9.37 3.99
CA MET A 408 -6.39 -8.11 4.42
C MET A 408 -6.42 -7.93 5.94
N ALA A 409 -7.46 -8.41 6.62
CA ALA A 409 -7.50 -8.49 8.08
C ALA A 409 -6.36 -9.38 8.62
N ALA A 410 -6.22 -10.60 8.10
CA ALA A 410 -5.17 -11.53 8.52
C ALA A 410 -3.76 -10.98 8.22
N ARG A 411 -3.56 -10.40 7.03
CA ARG A 411 -2.30 -9.78 6.61
C ARG A 411 -1.93 -8.61 7.50
N TYR A 412 -2.90 -7.79 7.89
CA TYR A 412 -2.67 -6.67 8.81
C TYR A 412 -2.19 -7.18 10.17
N VAL A 413 -2.91 -8.11 10.78
CA VAL A 413 -2.55 -8.71 12.09
C VAL A 413 -1.19 -9.41 12.04
N GLN A 414 -0.87 -10.12 10.96
CA GLN A 414 0.43 -10.79 10.82
C GLN A 414 1.60 -9.80 10.77
N GLN A 415 1.38 -8.60 10.23
CA GLN A 415 2.44 -7.63 9.95
C GLN A 415 2.56 -6.59 11.07
N ASP A 416 1.48 -6.28 11.76
CA ASP A 416 1.52 -5.52 13.00
C ASP A 416 2.17 -6.38 14.09
N ARG A 417 3.32 -5.90 14.61
CA ARG A 417 4.14 -6.65 15.55
C ARG A 417 3.42 -6.87 16.88
N ASP A 418 2.65 -5.88 17.33
CA ASP A 418 2.05 -5.89 18.66
C ASP A 418 0.80 -6.77 18.65
N LEU A 419 -0.03 -6.66 17.60
CA LEU A 419 -1.18 -7.54 17.41
C LEU A 419 -0.75 -9.01 17.24
N ARG A 420 0.29 -9.26 16.43
CA ARG A 420 0.83 -10.61 16.28
C ARG A 420 1.31 -11.16 17.63
N ARG A 421 2.06 -10.37 18.40
CA ARG A 421 2.57 -10.79 19.72
C ARG A 421 1.44 -11.15 20.68
N LEU A 422 0.38 -10.35 20.74
CA LEU A 422 -0.79 -10.65 21.57
C LEU A 422 -1.43 -11.99 21.17
N LEU A 423 -1.55 -12.22 19.86
CA LEU A 423 -2.13 -13.45 19.34
C LEU A 423 -1.29 -14.69 19.68
N ASP A 424 0.02 -14.59 19.51
CA ASP A 424 0.97 -15.67 19.81
C ASP A 424 0.97 -16.01 21.32
N VAL A 425 0.96 -14.99 22.19
CA VAL A 425 0.91 -15.17 23.66
C VAL A 425 -0.38 -15.87 24.08
N HIS A 426 -1.52 -15.45 23.55
CA HIS A 426 -2.81 -16.02 23.92
C HIS A 426 -2.97 -17.49 23.56
N GLN A 427 -2.49 -17.88 22.37
CA GLN A 427 -2.62 -19.26 21.92
C GLN A 427 -1.63 -20.21 22.58
N GLY A 428 -0.66 -19.69 23.35
CA GLY A 428 0.38 -20.51 23.97
C GLY A 428 1.14 -21.33 22.94
N VAL A 429 1.32 -20.78 21.73
CA VAL A 429 1.88 -21.49 20.58
C VAL A 429 3.23 -22.06 20.98
N ALA A 430 3.32 -23.39 21.09
CA ALA A 430 4.59 -24.05 21.29
C ALA A 430 5.50 -23.72 20.11
N ALA A 431 6.81 -23.58 20.34
CA ALA A 431 7.78 -23.23 19.28
C ALA A 431 7.73 -24.16 18.04
N ALA A 432 7.12 -25.35 18.17
CA ALA A 432 6.95 -26.34 17.11
C ALA A 432 5.71 -26.13 16.22
N GLU A 433 4.76 -25.25 16.55
CA GLU A 433 3.51 -25.04 15.78
C GLU A 433 3.57 -23.78 14.90
N LEU A 434 2.74 -23.73 13.84
CA LEU A 434 2.62 -22.52 13.03
C LEU A 434 1.84 -21.45 13.81
N PRO A 435 2.26 -20.18 13.78
CA PRO A 435 1.49 -19.09 14.37
C PRO A 435 0.06 -19.03 13.83
N ALA A 436 -0.87 -18.59 14.68
CA ALA A 436 -2.29 -18.44 14.40
C ALA A 436 -2.58 -17.83 13.02
N THR A 437 -1.85 -16.76 12.68
CA THR A 437 -2.04 -16.02 11.43
C THR A 437 -1.65 -16.84 10.21
N ALA A 438 -0.60 -17.66 10.30
CA ALA A 438 -0.16 -18.50 9.19
C ALA A 438 -1.11 -19.69 9.00
N ALA A 439 -1.54 -20.32 10.10
CA ALA A 439 -2.57 -21.36 10.04
C ALA A 439 -3.90 -20.82 9.47
N TYR A 440 -4.29 -19.60 9.85
CA TYR A 440 -5.44 -18.92 9.28
C TYR A 440 -5.28 -18.67 7.77
N ALA A 441 -4.12 -18.18 7.34
CA ALA A 441 -3.83 -17.94 5.93
C ALA A 441 -3.89 -19.22 5.09
N LEU A 442 -3.43 -20.37 5.61
CA LEU A 442 -3.55 -21.68 4.96
C LEU A 442 -5.02 -22.10 4.80
N ARG A 443 -5.84 -21.97 5.85
CA ARG A 443 -7.29 -22.25 5.76
C ARG A 443 -7.99 -21.32 4.77
N LEU A 444 -7.56 -20.06 4.68
CA LEU A 444 -8.07 -19.10 3.71
C LEU A 444 -7.65 -19.46 2.28
N ARG A 445 -6.41 -19.95 2.08
CA ARG A 445 -5.94 -20.51 0.80
C ARG A 445 -6.82 -21.67 0.36
N ASP A 446 -7.06 -22.66 1.23
CA ASP A 446 -7.93 -23.80 0.92
C ASP A 446 -9.35 -23.37 0.52
N LEU A 447 -9.86 -22.31 1.17
CA LEU A 447 -11.18 -21.75 0.86
C LEU A 447 -11.17 -21.05 -0.51
N ALA A 448 -10.14 -20.26 -0.81
CA ALA A 448 -9.97 -19.59 -2.10
C ALA A 448 -9.82 -20.57 -3.26
N GLU A 449 -9.04 -21.65 -3.08
CA GLU A 449 -8.85 -22.69 -4.11
C GLU A 449 -10.13 -23.42 -4.48
N LYS A 450 -11.04 -23.60 -3.52
CA LYS A 450 -12.36 -24.22 -3.75
C LYS A 450 -13.35 -23.29 -4.43
N LEU A 451 -13.27 -21.99 -4.15
CA LEU A 451 -14.31 -21.01 -4.52
C LEU A 451 -13.97 -20.17 -5.75
N LEU A 452 -12.69 -20.00 -6.05
CA LEU A 452 -12.20 -19.11 -7.09
C LEU A 452 -11.44 -19.88 -8.18
N PRO A 453 -11.60 -19.49 -9.46
CA PRO A 453 -10.79 -20.00 -10.56
C PRO A 453 -9.28 -19.86 -10.32
N GLU A 454 -8.48 -20.64 -11.04
CA GLU A 454 -7.02 -20.59 -10.94
C GLU A 454 -6.43 -19.27 -11.49
N ASP A 455 -7.11 -18.65 -12.46
CA ASP A 455 -6.80 -17.35 -13.04
C ASP A 455 -7.41 -16.17 -12.26
N ASP A 456 -7.85 -16.39 -11.02
CA ASP A 456 -8.37 -15.34 -10.16
C ASP A 456 -7.23 -14.59 -9.42
N PRO A 457 -7.14 -13.24 -9.52
CA PRO A 457 -6.10 -12.47 -8.84
C PRO A 457 -6.17 -12.55 -7.30
N VAL A 458 -7.37 -12.69 -6.71
CA VAL A 458 -7.53 -12.85 -5.25
C VAL A 458 -6.94 -14.17 -4.80
N ARG A 459 -7.15 -15.24 -5.58
CA ARG A 459 -6.57 -16.56 -5.28
C ARG A 459 -5.04 -16.47 -5.28
N ALA A 460 -4.44 -15.87 -6.31
CA ALA A 460 -2.98 -15.70 -6.38
C ALA A 460 -2.42 -14.93 -5.16
N GLU A 461 -3.07 -13.83 -4.74
CA GLU A 461 -2.64 -13.08 -3.55
C GLU A 461 -2.73 -13.90 -2.26
N ILE A 462 -3.82 -14.62 -2.05
CA ILE A 462 -4.03 -15.44 -0.85
C ILE A 462 -3.04 -16.60 -0.82
N THR A 463 -2.83 -17.28 -1.95
CA THR A 463 -1.89 -18.39 -2.08
C THR A 463 -0.46 -17.94 -1.74
N ALA A 464 0.00 -16.84 -2.35
CA ALA A 464 1.31 -16.27 -2.03
C ALA A 464 1.41 -15.84 -0.57
N HIS A 465 0.37 -15.21 -0.01
CA HIS A 465 0.39 -14.79 1.38
C HIS A 465 0.51 -15.94 2.37
N ALA A 466 -0.25 -17.02 2.16
CA ALA A 466 -0.16 -18.23 2.97
C ALA A 466 1.25 -18.83 2.92
N ALA A 467 1.81 -18.97 1.71
CA ALA A 467 3.16 -19.48 1.49
C ALA A 467 4.24 -18.60 2.15
N ILE A 468 4.14 -17.26 2.02
CA ILE A 468 5.01 -16.30 2.71
C ILE A 468 4.91 -16.47 4.24
N GLY A 469 3.69 -16.70 4.76
CA GLY A 469 3.48 -16.96 6.18
C GLY A 469 4.19 -18.21 6.66
N VAL A 470 4.06 -19.33 5.94
CA VAL A 470 4.77 -20.57 6.27
C VAL A 470 6.27 -20.38 6.18
N ILE A 471 6.79 -19.74 5.13
CA ILE A 471 8.22 -19.48 5.00
C ILE A 471 8.73 -18.65 6.17
N ARG A 472 8.09 -17.51 6.46
CA ARG A 472 8.53 -16.57 7.49
C ARG A 472 8.61 -17.20 8.88
N PHE A 473 7.69 -18.10 9.22
CA PHE A 473 7.63 -18.71 10.55
C PHE A 473 8.17 -20.14 10.60
N GLY A 474 8.40 -20.78 9.45
CA GLY A 474 8.97 -22.11 9.34
C GLY A 474 10.49 -22.12 9.45
N GLN A 475 11.18 -20.99 9.26
CA GLN A 475 12.65 -20.91 9.31
C GLN A 475 13.21 -21.35 10.68
N ASP A 476 12.45 -21.08 11.75
CA ASP A 476 12.86 -21.38 13.13
C ASP A 476 12.38 -22.78 13.59
N ARG A 477 11.65 -23.53 12.76
CA ARG A 477 11.06 -24.84 13.13
C ARG A 477 11.96 -25.99 12.69
N ALA A 478 12.56 -26.68 13.67
CA ALA A 478 13.39 -27.85 13.43
C ALA A 478 12.64 -28.96 12.66
N GLY A 479 13.28 -29.52 11.63
CA GLY A 479 12.75 -30.68 10.88
C GLY A 479 11.61 -30.38 9.91
N LYS A 480 11.37 -29.11 9.55
CA LYS A 480 10.27 -28.67 8.65
C LYS A 480 10.74 -28.16 7.28
N THR A 481 11.96 -28.47 6.87
CA THR A 481 12.52 -27.96 5.60
C THR A 481 11.81 -28.51 4.35
N GLY A 482 11.19 -29.69 4.42
CA GLY A 482 10.30 -30.18 3.37
C GLY A 482 9.04 -29.33 3.15
N GLU A 483 8.45 -28.77 4.22
CA GLU A 483 7.31 -27.84 4.12
C GLU A 483 7.76 -26.52 3.45
N LEU A 484 8.94 -26.01 3.83
CA LEU A 484 9.52 -24.81 3.22
C LEU A 484 9.79 -25.00 1.71
N ALA A 485 10.29 -26.16 1.30
CA ALA A 485 10.56 -26.47 -0.10
C ALA A 485 9.28 -26.49 -0.97
N GLU A 486 8.17 -27.01 -0.44
CA GLU A 486 6.86 -26.97 -1.11
C GLU A 486 6.35 -25.53 -1.26
N GLU A 487 6.49 -24.72 -0.21
CA GLU A 487 6.01 -23.33 -0.26
C GLU A 487 6.87 -22.46 -1.18
N VAL A 488 8.18 -22.73 -1.31
CA VAL A 488 9.01 -22.08 -2.35
C VAL A 488 8.54 -22.45 -3.76
N ARG A 489 8.17 -23.72 -4.00
CA ARG A 489 7.58 -24.13 -5.29
C ARG A 489 6.24 -23.45 -5.54
N THR A 490 5.41 -23.34 -4.51
CA THR A 490 4.13 -22.62 -4.58
C THR A 490 4.34 -21.14 -4.91
N LEU A 491 5.32 -20.49 -4.28
CA LEU A 491 5.68 -19.10 -4.58
C LEU A 491 6.16 -18.91 -6.00
N ARG A 492 7.01 -19.81 -6.53
CA ARG A 492 7.46 -19.76 -7.92
C ARG A 492 6.30 -19.87 -8.91
N ALA A 493 5.41 -20.85 -8.72
CA ALA A 493 4.24 -21.01 -9.58
C ALA A 493 3.28 -19.81 -9.49
N THR A 494 3.08 -19.27 -8.28
CA THR A 494 2.22 -18.10 -8.09
C THR A 494 2.80 -16.86 -8.76
N ASP A 495 4.10 -16.68 -8.69
CA ASP A 495 4.81 -15.56 -9.30
C ASP A 495 4.74 -15.60 -10.84
N GLU A 496 4.91 -16.76 -11.47
CA GLU A 496 4.65 -16.94 -12.91
C GLU A 496 3.20 -16.58 -13.26
N ARG A 497 2.24 -17.07 -12.46
CA ARG A 497 0.81 -16.75 -12.64
C ARG A 497 0.52 -15.26 -12.49
N VAL A 498 1.19 -14.55 -11.59
CA VAL A 498 1.02 -13.09 -11.44
C VAL A 498 1.42 -12.36 -12.72
N LEU A 499 2.52 -12.75 -13.34
CA LEU A 499 2.96 -12.17 -14.62
C LEU A 499 1.94 -12.44 -15.73
N GLU A 500 1.38 -13.65 -15.79
CA GLU A 500 0.31 -14.00 -16.72
C GLU A 500 -0.95 -13.16 -16.49
N LEU A 501 -1.37 -12.98 -15.24
CA LEU A 501 -2.53 -12.19 -14.88
C LEU A 501 -2.35 -10.71 -15.24
N VAL A 502 -1.16 -10.15 -15.00
CA VAL A 502 -0.85 -8.77 -15.39
C VAL A 502 -0.89 -8.62 -16.91
N ARG A 503 -0.27 -9.53 -17.68
CA ARG A 503 -0.28 -9.51 -19.15
C ARG A 503 -1.69 -9.67 -19.73
N ALA A 504 -2.52 -10.53 -19.14
CA ALA A 504 -3.93 -10.69 -19.51
C ALA A 504 -4.80 -9.49 -19.06
N GLY A 505 -4.21 -8.53 -18.35
CA GLY A 505 -4.91 -7.42 -17.72
C GLY A 505 -5.80 -7.83 -16.56
N ALA A 506 -5.84 -9.12 -16.17
CA ALA A 506 -6.54 -9.78 -15.05
C ALA A 506 -6.04 -9.37 -13.65
N MET A 507 -4.92 -8.66 -13.58
CA MET A 507 -4.41 -7.99 -12.39
C MET A 507 -3.83 -6.65 -12.83
N ASP A 508 -4.00 -5.58 -12.04
CA ASP A 508 -3.31 -4.31 -12.34
C ASP A 508 -1.82 -4.43 -12.03
N VAL A 509 -0.99 -3.72 -12.82
CA VAL A 509 0.48 -3.80 -12.71
C VAL A 509 0.96 -3.45 -11.30
N GLY A 510 0.33 -2.47 -10.65
CA GLY A 510 0.74 -2.05 -9.31
C GLY A 510 0.50 -3.12 -8.24
N THR A 511 -0.64 -3.82 -8.30
CA THR A 511 -0.87 -4.97 -7.42
C THR A 511 0.09 -6.12 -7.73
N GLY A 512 0.35 -6.40 -9.02
CA GLY A 512 1.34 -7.37 -9.44
C GLY A 512 2.72 -7.08 -8.85
N LEU A 513 3.20 -5.84 -8.95
CA LEU A 513 4.49 -5.43 -8.39
C LEU A 513 4.56 -5.53 -6.85
N ASP A 514 3.51 -5.16 -6.12
CA ASP A 514 3.47 -5.36 -4.65
C ASP A 514 3.56 -6.84 -4.30
N LEU A 515 2.93 -7.71 -5.09
CA LEU A 515 2.95 -9.15 -4.85
C LEU A 515 4.31 -9.77 -5.20
N LEU A 516 4.86 -9.49 -6.39
CA LEU A 516 6.18 -9.96 -6.83
C LEU A 516 7.28 -9.55 -5.86
N SER A 517 7.26 -8.30 -5.38
CA SER A 517 8.22 -7.83 -4.38
C SER A 517 8.14 -8.65 -3.08
N ARG A 518 6.93 -8.96 -2.60
CA ARG A 518 6.74 -9.78 -1.40
C ARG A 518 7.20 -11.23 -1.59
N ILE A 519 6.93 -11.82 -2.76
CA ILE A 519 7.40 -13.16 -3.11
C ILE A 519 8.94 -13.18 -3.10
N ALA A 520 9.57 -12.23 -3.78
CA ALA A 520 11.03 -12.12 -3.82
C ALA A 520 11.66 -11.97 -2.43
N ILE A 521 11.04 -11.21 -1.52
CA ILE A 521 11.51 -11.10 -0.12
C ILE A 521 11.46 -12.45 0.60
N ALA A 522 10.38 -13.22 0.46
CA ALA A 522 10.24 -14.52 1.12
C ALA A 522 11.20 -15.56 0.53
N VAL A 523 11.35 -15.60 -0.79
CA VAL A 523 12.33 -16.45 -1.46
C VAL A 523 13.76 -16.08 -1.05
N ASN A 524 14.06 -14.78 -0.93
CA ASN A 524 15.37 -14.33 -0.45
C ASN A 524 15.66 -14.76 0.99
N ALA A 525 14.63 -14.87 1.85
CA ALA A 525 14.80 -15.38 3.20
C ALA A 525 15.26 -16.85 3.20
N VAL A 526 14.69 -17.70 2.32
CA VAL A 526 15.13 -19.10 2.14
C VAL A 526 16.52 -19.17 1.50
N HIS A 527 16.79 -18.29 0.54
CA HIS A 527 18.11 -18.18 -0.08
C HIS A 527 19.22 -17.87 0.95
N VAL A 528 19.00 -16.92 1.85
CA VAL A 528 19.94 -16.60 2.93
C VAL A 528 20.14 -17.79 3.88
N MET A 529 19.07 -18.52 4.22
CA MET A 529 19.17 -19.76 5.01
C MET A 529 20.07 -20.78 4.30
N GLN A 530 19.81 -21.05 3.01
CA GLN A 530 20.54 -22.06 2.25
C GLN A 530 22.02 -21.74 2.09
N ARG A 531 22.38 -20.46 1.99
CA ARG A 531 23.79 -20.02 1.98
C ARG A 531 24.48 -20.18 3.34
N THR A 532 23.74 -20.01 4.43
CA THR A 532 24.30 -20.06 5.79
C THR A 532 24.40 -21.50 6.31
N ALA A 533 23.39 -22.31 6.03
CA ALA A 533 23.29 -23.71 6.44
C ALA A 533 22.59 -24.51 5.33
N PRO A 534 23.33 -25.05 4.34
CA PRO A 534 22.73 -25.77 3.23
C PRO A 534 21.92 -26.98 3.69
N ASP A 535 20.67 -27.07 3.24
CA ASP A 535 19.79 -28.23 3.42
C ASP A 535 19.44 -28.84 2.04
N PRO A 536 19.70 -30.13 1.79
CA PRO A 536 19.39 -30.78 0.51
C PRO A 536 17.88 -30.87 0.20
N ALA A 537 17.00 -30.65 1.18
CA ALA A 537 15.55 -30.61 0.96
C ALA A 537 15.10 -29.29 0.31
N LEU A 538 15.88 -28.21 0.45
CA LEU A 538 15.58 -26.90 -0.13
C LEU A 538 16.23 -26.77 -1.53
N PRO A 539 15.68 -25.91 -2.41
CA PRO A 539 16.36 -25.58 -3.66
C PRO A 539 17.77 -25.03 -3.42
N PRO A 540 18.76 -25.37 -4.27
CA PRO A 540 20.13 -24.84 -4.15
C PRO A 540 20.17 -23.31 -4.15
N ALA A 541 21.15 -22.72 -3.46
CA ALA A 541 21.28 -21.26 -3.35
C ALA A 541 21.50 -20.59 -4.72
N GLU A 542 22.16 -21.28 -5.65
CA GLU A 542 22.40 -20.83 -7.01
C GLU A 542 21.09 -20.75 -7.82
N GLU A 543 20.20 -21.74 -7.67
CA GLU A 543 18.88 -21.72 -8.31
C GLU A 543 18.03 -20.56 -7.76
N LEU A 544 18.02 -20.40 -6.44
CA LEU A 544 17.30 -19.29 -5.80
C LEU A 544 17.86 -17.93 -6.20
N SER A 545 19.19 -17.82 -6.36
CA SER A 545 19.84 -16.59 -6.85
C SER A 545 19.41 -16.25 -8.28
N ALA A 546 19.38 -17.23 -9.17
CA ALA A 546 18.94 -17.04 -10.56
C ALA A 546 17.48 -16.57 -10.63
N LEU A 547 16.61 -17.24 -9.87
CA LEU A 547 15.20 -16.86 -9.77
C LEU A 547 15.04 -15.43 -9.24
N LEU A 548 15.73 -15.07 -8.15
CA LEU A 548 15.66 -13.73 -7.56
C LEU A 548 16.15 -12.65 -8.54
N ARG A 549 17.22 -12.89 -9.30
CA ARG A 549 17.69 -11.95 -10.34
C ARG A 549 16.62 -11.69 -11.39
N GLU A 550 16.08 -12.76 -11.98
CA GLU A 550 15.03 -12.65 -12.99
C GLU A 550 13.84 -11.81 -12.47
N ARG A 551 13.43 -12.04 -11.22
CA ARG A 551 12.30 -11.32 -10.62
C ARG A 551 12.60 -9.87 -10.31
N TRP A 552 13.78 -9.57 -9.78
CA TRP A 552 14.16 -8.19 -9.52
C TRP A 552 14.38 -7.42 -10.83
N ASP A 553 14.90 -8.04 -11.87
CA ASP A 553 15.05 -7.42 -13.19
C ASP A 553 13.68 -7.07 -13.77
N HIS A 554 12.72 -8.01 -13.73
CA HIS A 554 11.35 -7.73 -14.15
C HIS A 554 10.68 -6.64 -13.30
N PHE A 555 10.78 -6.74 -11.97
CA PHE A 555 10.25 -5.72 -11.05
C PHE A 555 10.83 -4.34 -11.33
N ASN A 556 12.14 -4.22 -11.55
CA ASN A 556 12.78 -2.94 -11.83
C ASN A 556 12.39 -2.36 -13.19
N ALA A 557 12.25 -3.21 -14.22
CA ALA A 557 11.80 -2.78 -15.55
C ALA A 557 10.36 -2.24 -15.50
N GLU A 558 9.45 -2.96 -14.85
CA GLU A 558 8.07 -2.52 -14.68
C GLU A 558 7.96 -1.30 -13.76
N LEU A 559 8.74 -1.23 -12.68
CA LEU A 559 8.77 -0.07 -11.79
C LEU A 559 9.24 1.20 -12.53
N ALA A 560 10.25 1.08 -13.40
CA ALA A 560 10.72 2.19 -14.24
C ALA A 560 9.63 2.71 -15.20
N SER A 561 8.70 1.86 -15.61
CA SER A 561 7.57 2.29 -16.45
C SER A 561 6.56 3.19 -15.75
N PHE A 562 6.58 3.28 -14.41
CA PHE A 562 5.73 4.20 -13.66
C PHE A 562 6.24 5.65 -13.72
N SER A 563 7.55 5.85 -13.89
CA SER A 563 8.13 7.16 -14.14
C SER A 563 9.61 7.05 -14.52
N HIS A 564 10.02 7.82 -15.52
CA HIS A 564 11.43 7.87 -15.96
C HIS A 564 12.31 8.74 -15.03
N ASP A 565 11.72 9.71 -14.32
CA ASP A 565 12.45 10.73 -13.55
C ASP A 565 12.10 10.76 -12.05
N ASP A 566 11.32 9.79 -11.57
CA ASP A 566 10.84 9.84 -10.19
C ASP A 566 11.83 9.18 -9.23
N GLN A 567 12.59 10.01 -8.51
CA GLN A 567 13.46 9.56 -7.41
C GLN A 567 12.70 8.73 -6.38
N ARG A 568 11.36 8.87 -6.25
CA ARG A 568 10.55 8.04 -5.34
C ARG A 568 10.57 6.55 -5.71
N LEU A 569 10.91 6.18 -6.95
CA LEU A 569 11.12 4.78 -7.33
C LEU A 569 12.22 4.12 -6.48
N ASP A 570 13.24 4.88 -6.12
CA ASP A 570 14.43 4.39 -5.44
C ASP A 570 14.12 3.91 -4.01
N TYR A 571 13.08 4.44 -3.37
CA TYR A 571 12.57 3.96 -2.09
C TYR A 571 12.23 2.46 -2.12
N TYR A 572 11.71 1.98 -3.27
CA TYR A 572 11.25 0.61 -3.47
C TYR A 572 12.39 -0.36 -3.85
N ARG A 573 13.57 0.16 -4.20
CA ARG A 573 14.75 -0.64 -4.56
C ARG A 573 15.52 -1.21 -3.37
N HIS A 574 15.15 -0.85 -2.14
CA HIS A 574 15.79 -1.36 -0.91
C HIS A 574 15.89 -2.89 -0.87
N ASN A 575 14.81 -3.60 -1.21
CA ASN A 575 14.79 -5.06 -1.14
C ASN A 575 15.68 -5.71 -2.21
N TYR A 576 15.76 -5.12 -3.41
CA TYR A 576 16.69 -5.56 -4.45
C TYR A 576 18.15 -5.33 -4.03
N ALA A 577 18.47 -4.13 -3.53
CA ALA A 577 19.80 -3.84 -2.99
C ALA A 577 20.14 -4.77 -1.82
N GLY A 578 19.17 -5.13 -0.99
CA GLY A 578 19.33 -6.10 0.09
C GLY A 578 19.56 -7.54 -0.38
N PHE A 579 18.94 -7.96 -1.49
CA PHE A 579 19.24 -9.23 -2.15
C PHE A 579 20.69 -9.26 -2.65
N LEU A 580 21.12 -8.23 -3.39
CA LEU A 580 22.50 -8.13 -3.89
C LEU A 580 23.52 -8.10 -2.73
N ALA A 581 23.21 -7.38 -1.65
CA ALA A 581 24.02 -7.32 -0.45
C ALA A 581 24.18 -8.67 0.28
N ALA A 582 23.26 -9.62 0.07
CA ALA A 582 23.34 -10.95 0.66
C ALA A 582 24.29 -11.91 -0.11
N LEU A 583 24.71 -11.53 -1.33
CA LEU A 583 25.65 -12.30 -2.15
C LEU A 583 27.10 -11.94 -1.78
N THR A 584 27.50 -12.30 -0.57
CA THR A 584 28.77 -11.87 0.06
C THR A 584 30.04 -12.41 -0.61
N ASP A 585 29.90 -13.33 -1.56
CA ASP A 585 30.97 -13.92 -2.37
C ASP A 585 31.11 -13.26 -3.75
N SER A 586 30.22 -12.33 -4.11
CA SER A 586 30.21 -11.67 -5.41
C SER A 586 30.57 -10.19 -5.30
N GLU A 587 31.80 -9.87 -5.68
CA GLU A 587 32.30 -8.48 -5.71
C GLU A 587 31.40 -7.57 -6.54
N ASN A 588 30.96 -8.02 -7.72
CA ASN A 588 30.12 -7.24 -8.62
C ASN A 588 28.75 -6.92 -8.00
N ASP A 589 28.14 -7.88 -7.31
CA ASP A 589 26.84 -7.67 -6.68
C ASP A 589 26.95 -6.78 -5.45
N LEU A 590 28.00 -6.94 -4.64
CA LEU A 590 28.25 -6.06 -3.50
C LEU A 590 28.48 -4.62 -3.93
N ARG A 591 29.26 -4.38 -5.00
CA ARG A 591 29.41 -3.04 -5.59
C ARG A 591 28.09 -2.49 -6.12
N ALA A 592 27.30 -3.30 -6.82
CA ALA A 592 25.99 -2.89 -7.30
C ALA A 592 25.04 -2.55 -6.14
N ALA A 593 25.05 -3.34 -5.07
CA ALA A 593 24.27 -3.11 -3.85
C ALA A 593 24.65 -1.79 -3.19
N LEU A 594 25.95 -1.57 -2.95
CA LEU A 594 26.46 -0.36 -2.30
C LEU A 594 26.18 0.89 -3.13
N ARG A 595 26.33 0.81 -4.47
CA ARG A 595 25.96 1.89 -5.37
C ARG A 595 24.47 2.23 -5.23
N LEU A 596 23.59 1.24 -5.27
CA LEU A 596 22.15 1.45 -5.06
C LEU A 596 21.86 2.04 -3.67
N PHE A 597 22.53 1.58 -2.61
CA PHE A 597 22.32 2.14 -1.28
C PHE A 597 22.77 3.61 -1.19
N ARG A 598 23.97 3.93 -1.65
CA ARG A 598 24.58 5.26 -1.55
C ARG A 598 23.85 6.28 -2.44
N GLU A 599 23.59 5.93 -3.69
CA GLU A 599 23.09 6.88 -4.68
C GLU A 599 21.55 7.00 -4.71
N LYS A 600 20.84 5.99 -4.20
CA LYS A 600 19.40 5.82 -4.45
C LYS A 600 18.62 5.59 -3.15
N VAL A 601 18.88 4.49 -2.45
CA VAL A 601 18.03 4.05 -1.34
C VAL A 601 18.20 4.89 -0.07
N LEU A 602 19.43 5.13 0.39
CA LEU A 602 19.68 5.86 1.64
C LEU A 602 19.26 7.33 1.57
N PRO A 603 19.56 8.09 0.50
CA PRO A 603 19.06 9.46 0.35
C PRO A 603 17.54 9.52 0.41
N GLU A 604 16.82 8.66 -0.32
CA GLU A 604 15.36 8.67 -0.31
C GLU A 604 14.76 8.26 1.03
N ARG A 605 15.36 7.27 1.70
CA ARG A 605 14.91 6.85 3.03
C ARG A 605 15.19 7.92 4.08
N TRP A 606 16.26 8.70 3.92
CA TRP A 606 16.59 9.82 4.79
C TRP A 606 15.58 10.94 4.62
N THR A 607 15.31 11.39 3.39
CA THR A 607 14.30 12.41 3.12
C THR A 607 12.93 11.98 3.65
N TYR A 608 12.55 10.73 3.44
CA TYR A 608 11.30 10.20 3.98
C TYR A 608 11.27 10.16 5.52
N TYR A 609 12.39 9.84 6.15
CA TYR A 609 12.50 9.91 7.61
C TYR A 609 12.31 11.35 8.11
N GLN A 610 12.92 12.34 7.46
CA GLN A 610 12.77 13.75 7.80
C GLN A 610 11.32 14.24 7.68
N GLU A 611 10.58 13.75 6.69
CA GLU A 611 9.19 14.15 6.44
C GLU A 611 8.17 13.41 7.31
N ALA A 612 8.36 12.10 7.52
CA ALA A 612 7.37 11.23 8.15
C ALA A 612 7.73 10.82 9.58
N GLU A 613 8.86 11.29 10.09
CA GLU A 613 9.46 10.91 11.38
C GLU A 613 9.63 9.39 11.55
N TRP A 614 9.69 8.65 10.44
CA TRP A 614 9.74 7.20 10.44
C TRP A 614 11.15 6.66 10.22
N TYR A 615 11.92 6.67 11.30
CA TYR A 615 13.35 6.32 11.34
C TYR A 615 13.68 4.87 10.94
N ILE A 616 12.80 3.91 11.27
CA ILE A 616 13.09 2.46 11.15
C ILE A 616 13.51 2.07 9.73
N GLY A 617 12.87 2.63 8.70
CA GLY A 617 13.15 2.28 7.31
C GLY A 617 14.55 2.71 6.83
N TRP A 618 14.99 3.89 7.25
CA TRP A 618 16.35 4.36 6.95
C TRP A 618 17.39 3.54 7.69
N ARG A 619 17.19 3.31 9.00
CA ARG A 619 18.09 2.50 9.82
C ARG A 619 18.30 1.10 9.23
N LEU A 620 17.22 0.40 8.86
CA LEU A 620 17.32 -0.94 8.27
C LEU A 620 18.12 -0.93 6.95
N SER A 621 17.95 0.10 6.13
CA SER A 621 18.72 0.27 4.89
C SER A 621 20.21 0.48 5.18
N ALA A 622 20.54 1.31 6.15
CA ALA A 622 21.92 1.59 6.52
C ALA A 622 22.62 0.34 7.09
N GLN A 623 21.94 -0.45 7.93
CA GLN A 623 22.47 -1.70 8.46
C GLN A 623 22.82 -2.72 7.37
N VAL A 624 21.99 -2.82 6.33
CA VAL A 624 22.24 -3.71 5.20
C VAL A 624 23.42 -3.19 4.37
N ALA A 625 23.47 -1.88 4.11
CA ALA A 625 24.57 -1.25 3.40
C ALA A 625 25.92 -1.42 4.13
N ILE A 626 25.96 -1.24 5.45
CA ILE A 626 27.17 -1.44 6.27
C ILE A 626 27.66 -2.88 6.15
N ARG A 627 26.77 -3.88 6.28
CA ARG A 627 27.13 -5.29 6.14
C ARG A 627 27.67 -5.62 4.75
N ALA A 628 27.09 -5.04 3.69
CA ALA A 628 27.59 -5.17 2.33
C ALA A 628 29.00 -4.55 2.17
N GLY A 629 29.22 -3.37 2.77
CA GLY A 629 30.51 -2.69 2.76
C GLY A 629 31.61 -3.48 3.46
N VAL A 630 31.30 -4.07 4.62
CA VAL A 630 32.22 -4.97 5.35
C VAL A 630 32.54 -6.21 4.52
N ALA A 631 31.54 -6.84 3.88
CA ALA A 631 31.77 -7.99 3.02
C ALA A 631 32.63 -7.66 1.80
N LEU A 632 32.39 -6.51 1.14
CA LEU A 632 33.19 -6.08 0.00
C LEU A 632 34.63 -5.79 0.42
N ALA A 633 34.84 -5.07 1.52
CA ALA A 633 36.17 -4.78 2.05
C ALA A 633 36.96 -6.06 2.35
N ALA A 634 36.31 -7.09 2.91
CA ALA A 634 36.94 -8.39 3.15
C ALA A 634 37.41 -9.05 1.83
N LEU A 635 36.54 -9.14 0.81
CA LEU A 635 36.90 -9.71 -0.49
C LEU A 635 38.06 -8.95 -1.17
N LEU A 636 38.03 -7.62 -1.12
CA LEU A 636 39.08 -6.78 -1.71
C LEU A 636 40.41 -6.93 -0.96
N ALA A 637 40.38 -7.06 0.37
CA ALA A 637 41.56 -7.30 1.19
C ALA A 637 42.20 -8.67 0.89
N GLU A 638 41.40 -9.74 0.79
CA GLU A 638 41.90 -11.08 0.45
C GLU A 638 42.65 -11.12 -0.89
N ARG A 639 42.29 -10.25 -1.83
CA ARG A 639 42.89 -10.18 -3.17
C ARG A 639 43.94 -9.09 -3.33
N GLY A 640 44.15 -8.25 -2.31
CA GLY A 640 45.06 -7.10 -2.38
C GLY A 640 44.62 -6.06 -3.42
N ALA A 641 43.32 -5.81 -3.56
CA ALA A 641 42.78 -4.89 -4.55
C ALA A 641 43.16 -3.44 -4.25
N ALA A 642 43.50 -2.67 -5.30
CA ALA A 642 44.00 -1.30 -5.17
C ALA A 642 42.95 -0.30 -4.65
N ASP A 643 41.66 -0.58 -4.89
CA ASP A 643 40.54 0.27 -4.53
C ASP A 643 39.91 -0.08 -3.16
N LEU A 644 40.51 -1.01 -2.41
CA LEU A 644 40.10 -1.33 -1.04
C LEU A 644 40.03 -0.08 -0.15
N LYS A 645 40.99 0.84 -0.29
CA LYS A 645 41.02 2.09 0.49
C LYS A 645 39.77 2.94 0.25
N ASP A 646 39.32 3.05 -1.00
CA ASP A 646 38.18 3.88 -1.37
C ASP A 646 36.89 3.30 -0.78
N GLU A 647 36.72 1.97 -0.81
CA GLU A 647 35.54 1.32 -0.22
C GLU A 647 35.53 1.38 1.31
N LEU A 648 36.69 1.28 1.96
CA LEU A 648 36.81 1.48 3.41
C LEU A 648 36.49 2.93 3.80
N THR A 649 36.92 3.91 3.00
CA THR A 649 36.59 5.32 3.23
C THR A 649 35.07 5.55 3.12
N ALA A 650 34.45 5.01 2.08
CA ALA A 650 32.99 5.12 1.92
C ALA A 650 32.20 4.36 2.99
N LEU A 651 32.75 3.27 3.56
CA LEU A 651 32.18 2.60 4.73
C LEU A 651 32.30 3.47 6.00
N HIS A 652 33.45 4.13 6.19
CA HIS A 652 33.67 5.09 7.28
C HIS A 652 32.68 6.25 7.22
N ASP A 653 32.50 6.88 6.05
CA ASP A 653 31.54 7.97 5.86
C ASP A 653 30.11 7.54 6.20
N LEU A 654 29.71 6.33 5.78
CA LEU A 654 28.40 5.78 6.10
C LEU A 654 28.22 5.55 7.61
N LEU A 655 29.23 5.01 8.30
CA LEU A 655 29.17 4.85 9.76
C LEU A 655 29.09 6.20 10.47
N VAL A 656 29.87 7.18 10.03
CA VAL A 656 29.82 8.54 10.58
C VAL A 656 28.44 9.14 10.41
N GLN A 657 27.83 9.01 9.23
CA GLN A 657 26.47 9.47 8.98
C GLN A 657 25.45 8.80 9.90
N VAL A 658 25.54 7.47 10.07
CA VAL A 658 24.60 6.70 10.89
C VAL A 658 24.71 7.05 12.37
N GLU A 659 25.93 7.17 12.88
CA GLU A 659 26.19 7.41 14.30
C GLU A 659 26.07 8.88 14.71
N SER A 660 26.18 9.81 13.77
CA SER A 660 25.92 11.23 14.04
C SER A 660 24.43 11.56 14.21
N ASP A 661 23.52 10.65 13.85
CA ASP A 661 22.08 10.86 14.00
C ASP A 661 21.63 10.65 15.47
N PRO A 662 21.06 11.68 16.13
CA PRO A 662 20.62 11.59 17.52
C PRO A 662 19.57 10.51 17.76
N GLN A 663 18.72 10.19 16.77
CA GLN A 663 17.72 9.13 16.92
C GLN A 663 18.33 7.73 16.83
N THR A 664 19.35 7.50 15.99
CA THR A 664 20.18 6.29 16.08
C THR A 664 20.71 6.11 17.48
N LEU A 665 21.36 7.15 18.03
CA LEU A 665 21.93 7.12 19.36
C LEU A 665 20.85 6.91 20.43
N GLN A 666 19.71 7.60 20.34
CA GLN A 666 18.60 7.44 21.28
C GLN A 666 17.99 6.05 21.21
N SER A 667 17.80 5.48 20.02
CA SER A 667 17.26 4.11 19.83
C SER A 667 18.20 3.03 20.39
N VAL A 668 19.51 3.32 20.38
CA VAL A 668 20.56 2.46 20.96
C VAL A 668 20.68 2.67 22.47
N ARG A 669 20.43 3.89 22.96
CA ARG A 669 20.58 4.30 24.38
C ARG A 669 19.32 4.16 25.23
N SER A 670 18.13 4.05 24.63
CA SER A 670 16.89 4.02 25.41
C SER A 670 16.84 2.76 26.29
N ASP A 671 17.01 2.95 27.60
CA ASP A 671 17.09 1.91 28.64
C ASP A 671 15.79 1.10 28.84
N GLY A 672 14.69 1.44 28.16
CA GLY A 672 13.41 0.76 28.23
C GLY A 672 13.23 -0.27 27.11
N ALA A 673 13.54 -1.53 27.40
CA ALA A 673 13.39 -2.70 26.53
C ALA A 673 14.18 -2.63 25.20
N VAL A 674 15.41 -3.17 25.21
CA VAL A 674 16.19 -3.35 23.99
C VAL A 674 15.38 -4.21 23.00
N SER A 675 15.20 -3.73 21.78
CA SER A 675 14.49 -4.48 20.74
C SER A 675 15.47 -5.23 19.83
N ILE A 676 15.03 -6.35 19.24
CA ILE A 676 15.84 -7.12 18.29
C ILE A 676 16.43 -6.25 17.15
N GLY A 677 15.69 -5.23 16.70
CA GLY A 677 16.15 -4.31 15.67
C GLY A 677 17.27 -3.38 16.13
N VAL A 678 17.35 -3.06 17.42
CA VAL A 678 18.46 -2.29 18.01
C VAL A 678 19.72 -3.14 18.06
N VAL A 679 19.61 -4.41 18.43
CA VAL A 679 20.76 -5.33 18.47
C VAL A 679 21.32 -5.60 17.08
N ILE A 680 20.46 -5.83 16.08
CA ILE A 680 20.90 -5.95 14.68
C ILE A 680 21.59 -4.66 14.20
N ALA A 681 21.15 -3.49 14.69
CA ALA A 681 21.84 -2.23 14.45
C ALA A 681 23.25 -2.24 15.04
N ALA A 682 23.35 -2.56 16.32
CA ALA A 682 24.60 -2.56 17.05
C ALA A 682 25.61 -3.55 16.47
N GLU A 683 25.16 -4.73 16.06
CA GLU A 683 26.01 -5.72 15.38
C GLU A 683 26.53 -5.21 14.03
N SER A 684 25.66 -4.59 13.24
CA SER A 684 26.06 -4.04 11.94
C SER A 684 27.10 -2.93 12.13
N LEU A 685 26.90 -2.05 13.12
CA LEU A 685 27.86 -1.01 13.48
C LEU A 685 29.18 -1.62 14.00
N ALA A 686 29.12 -2.57 14.93
CA ALA A 686 30.30 -3.24 15.48
C ALA A 686 31.15 -3.92 14.39
N LEU A 687 30.50 -4.58 13.42
CA LEU A 687 31.16 -5.15 12.25
C LEU A 687 31.88 -4.09 11.41
N GLY A 688 31.22 -2.96 11.17
CA GLY A 688 31.81 -1.82 10.45
C GLY A 688 33.03 -1.24 11.15
N HIS A 689 32.94 -1.03 12.47
CA HIS A 689 34.06 -0.56 13.30
C HIS A 689 35.24 -1.53 13.27
N LEU A 690 34.99 -2.83 13.46
CA LEU A 690 36.04 -3.85 13.41
C LEU A 690 36.78 -3.84 12.07
N ALA A 691 36.05 -3.79 10.95
CA ALA A 691 36.66 -3.75 9.62
C ALA A 691 37.58 -2.54 9.43
N LEU A 692 37.17 -1.35 9.90
CA LEU A 692 37.99 -0.14 9.80
C LEU A 692 39.21 -0.16 10.72
N LEU A 693 39.07 -0.68 11.94
CA LEU A 693 40.19 -0.82 12.88
C LEU A 693 41.21 -1.85 12.38
N GLU A 694 40.77 -2.97 11.80
CA GLU A 694 41.64 -3.95 11.15
C GLU A 694 42.37 -3.34 9.95
N ALA A 695 41.67 -2.59 9.10
CA ALA A 695 42.30 -1.91 7.97
C ALA A 695 43.33 -0.85 8.41
N ARG A 696 43.07 -0.14 9.52
CA ARG A 696 44.03 0.80 10.12
C ARG A 696 45.26 0.06 10.66
N ALA A 697 45.06 -1.04 11.39
CA ALA A 697 46.15 -1.86 11.92
C ALA A 697 47.02 -2.45 10.79
N ALA A 698 46.40 -2.80 9.66
CA ALA A 698 47.09 -3.27 8.45
C ALA A 698 47.79 -2.15 7.65
N GLY A 699 47.58 -0.86 8.00
CA GLY A 699 48.13 0.28 7.28
C GLY A 699 47.43 0.61 5.95
N THR A 700 46.29 -0.03 5.67
CA THR A 700 45.49 0.18 4.46
C THR A 700 44.72 1.51 4.50
N LEU A 701 44.30 1.93 5.70
CA LEU A 701 43.61 3.20 5.92
C LEU A 701 44.53 4.17 6.67
N ALA A 702 45.06 5.17 5.97
CA ALA A 702 46.08 6.10 6.48
C ALA A 702 45.52 7.41 7.06
N GLU A 703 44.24 7.72 6.78
CA GLU A 703 43.61 8.98 7.22
C GLU A 703 43.10 8.90 8.66
N PRO A 704 43.02 10.04 9.37
CA PRO A 704 42.46 10.06 10.72
C PRO A 704 40.98 9.67 10.66
N ILE A 705 40.70 8.43 11.06
CA ILE A 705 39.35 8.01 11.44
C ILE A 705 38.88 8.99 12.52
N ARG A 706 37.66 9.51 12.39
CA ARG A 706 37.00 10.26 13.47
C ARG A 706 36.87 9.37 14.72
N GLU A 707 37.85 9.42 15.61
CA GLU A 707 37.93 8.53 16.79
C GLU A 707 36.76 8.73 17.75
N ASP A 708 36.10 9.90 17.70
CA ASP A 708 34.88 10.21 18.44
C ASP A 708 33.65 9.46 17.93
N VAL A 709 33.70 8.92 16.71
CA VAL A 709 32.57 8.22 16.06
C VAL A 709 32.92 6.78 15.72
N VAL A 710 34.14 6.51 15.26
CA VAL A 710 34.65 5.18 14.94
C VAL A 710 35.92 4.96 15.76
N GLY A 711 35.77 4.25 16.86
CA GLY A 711 36.84 4.10 17.84
C GLY A 711 36.63 2.90 18.77
N PRO A 712 37.70 2.45 19.45
CA PRO A 712 37.64 1.25 20.28
C PRO A 712 36.62 1.36 21.42
N GLU A 713 36.51 2.52 22.08
CA GLU A 713 35.53 2.76 23.14
C GLU A 713 34.09 2.64 22.64
N ARG A 714 33.82 3.14 21.43
CA ARG A 714 32.49 3.09 20.83
C ARG A 714 32.12 1.65 20.45
N LEU A 715 33.08 0.91 19.91
CA LEU A 715 32.92 -0.53 19.65
C LEU A 715 32.63 -1.29 20.95
N ASP A 716 33.37 -1.03 22.02
CA ASP A 716 33.15 -1.68 23.32
C ASP A 716 31.73 -1.40 23.86
N GLN A 717 31.22 -0.16 23.74
CA GLN A 717 29.82 0.17 24.07
C GLN A 717 28.78 -0.62 23.25
N LEU A 718 29.04 -0.83 21.95
CA LEU A 718 28.15 -1.60 21.09
C LEU A 718 28.14 -3.09 21.47
N LEU A 719 29.31 -3.65 21.78
CA LEU A 719 29.45 -5.04 22.23
C LEU A 719 28.76 -5.27 23.57
N ASP A 720 28.88 -4.35 24.51
CA ASP A 720 28.20 -4.41 25.82
C ASP A 720 26.68 -4.34 25.68
N LEU A 721 26.16 -3.53 24.74
CA LEU A 721 24.74 -3.49 24.43
C LEU A 721 24.23 -4.82 23.88
N ILE A 722 24.98 -5.43 22.95
CA ILE A 722 24.65 -6.74 22.38
C ILE A 722 24.62 -7.78 23.50
N GLU A 723 25.64 -7.80 24.36
CA GLU A 723 25.73 -8.72 25.50
C GLU A 723 24.54 -8.58 26.45
N ARG A 724 24.22 -7.34 26.85
CA ARG A 724 23.10 -7.06 27.74
C ARG A 724 21.79 -7.63 27.21
N TYR A 725 21.49 -7.39 25.94
CA TYR A 725 20.27 -7.91 25.35
C TYR A 725 20.23 -9.43 25.24
N VAL A 726 21.35 -10.04 24.85
CA VAL A 726 21.47 -11.49 24.78
C VAL A 726 21.23 -12.11 26.17
N GLY A 727 21.82 -11.52 27.22
CA GLY A 727 21.61 -11.94 28.61
C GLY A 727 20.17 -11.77 29.09
N GLU A 728 19.52 -10.63 28.80
CA GLU A 728 18.11 -10.39 29.14
C GLU A 728 17.17 -11.41 28.48
N ARG A 729 17.44 -11.79 27.22
CA ARG A 729 16.66 -12.78 26.47
C ARG A 729 16.86 -14.20 26.98
N ASP A 730 18.08 -14.56 27.35
CA ASP A 730 18.39 -15.88 27.92
C ASP A 730 17.68 -16.10 29.27
N GLY A 731 17.59 -15.05 30.09
CA GLY A 731 16.86 -15.09 31.37
C GLY A 731 15.34 -15.30 31.23
N ALA A 732 14.77 -15.06 30.05
CA ALA A 732 13.33 -15.16 29.81
C ALA A 732 12.82 -16.60 29.56
N GLY A 733 13.70 -17.61 29.54
CA GLY A 733 13.31 -19.03 29.65
C GLY A 733 12.49 -19.62 28.49
N SER A 734 12.51 -19.01 27.30
CA SER A 734 11.83 -19.58 26.11
C SER A 734 12.81 -20.40 25.26
N ASP A 735 12.44 -21.64 24.90
CA ASP A 735 13.32 -22.57 24.17
C ASP A 735 13.86 -21.99 22.84
N GLY A 736 13.05 -21.20 22.12
CA GLY A 736 13.47 -20.50 20.89
C GLY A 736 14.44 -19.34 21.12
N ALA A 737 14.45 -18.72 22.31
CA ALA A 737 15.44 -17.70 22.64
C ALA A 737 16.85 -18.30 22.75
N SER A 738 16.98 -19.58 23.11
CA SER A 738 18.28 -20.22 23.36
C SER A 738 19.13 -20.38 22.09
N ALA A 739 18.55 -20.76 20.96
CA ALA A 739 19.29 -20.97 19.70
C ALA A 739 19.72 -19.63 19.07
N TRP A 740 18.82 -18.65 19.06
CA TRP A 740 19.11 -17.29 18.62
C TRP A 740 20.19 -16.65 19.50
N ALA A 741 20.03 -16.72 20.82
CA ALA A 741 21.00 -16.17 21.77
C ALA A 741 22.35 -16.88 21.66
N ALA A 742 22.38 -18.21 21.52
CA ALA A 742 23.62 -18.96 21.30
C ALA A 742 24.33 -18.55 20.01
N HIS A 743 23.60 -18.34 18.91
CA HIS A 743 24.18 -17.82 17.68
C HIS A 743 24.78 -16.43 17.88
N ARG A 744 24.10 -15.53 18.61
CA ARG A 744 24.61 -14.18 18.91
C ARG A 744 25.76 -14.15 19.91
N ARG A 745 25.78 -15.04 20.91
CA ARG A 745 26.94 -15.20 21.81
C ARG A 745 28.18 -15.59 21.03
N ARG A 746 28.07 -16.56 20.11
CA ARG A 746 29.19 -16.93 19.24
C ARG A 746 29.67 -15.76 18.37
N ALA A 747 28.74 -14.97 17.82
CA ALA A 747 29.09 -13.77 17.06
C ALA A 747 29.82 -12.73 17.93
N LEU A 748 29.29 -12.46 19.14
CA LEU A 748 29.87 -11.54 20.12
C LEU A 748 31.27 -11.99 20.57
N GLU A 749 31.46 -13.28 20.85
CA GLU A 749 32.76 -13.87 21.16
C GLU A 749 33.75 -13.66 20.00
N GLY A 750 33.30 -13.87 18.76
CA GLY A 750 34.09 -13.59 17.57
C GLY A 750 34.48 -12.11 17.45
N TYR A 751 33.57 -11.19 17.75
CA TYR A 751 33.83 -9.75 17.74
C TYR A 751 34.84 -9.36 18.82
N ARG A 752 34.69 -9.88 20.04
CA ARG A 752 35.64 -9.65 21.14
C ARG A 752 37.02 -10.23 20.86
N ALA A 753 37.10 -11.41 20.26
CA ALA A 753 38.37 -12.00 19.86
C ALA A 753 39.11 -11.13 18.83
N ARG A 754 38.40 -10.63 17.80
CA ARG A 754 38.95 -9.69 16.81
C ARG A 754 39.39 -8.38 17.46
N ARG A 755 38.56 -7.81 18.33
CA ARG A 755 38.88 -6.60 19.10
C ARG A 755 40.11 -6.76 19.99
N ALA A 756 40.27 -7.91 20.62
CA ALA A 756 41.42 -8.24 21.46
C ALA A 756 42.70 -8.45 20.64
N ALA A 757 42.60 -8.98 19.42
CA ALA A 757 43.75 -9.12 18.52
C ALA A 757 44.27 -7.77 17.98
N LEU A 758 43.43 -6.73 18.00
CA LEU A 758 43.80 -5.35 17.62
C LEU A 758 44.45 -4.55 18.75
N ALA A 759 44.24 -4.96 20.01
CA ALA A 759 44.81 -4.32 21.20
C ALA A 759 46.21 -4.88 21.49
#